data_AF-A0A4P6PC45-F1
#
_entry.id   AF-A0A4P6PC45-F1
#
_cell.length_a   1.000
_cell.length_b   1.000
_cell.length_c   1.000
_cell.angle_alpha   90.00
_cell.angle_beta   90.00
_cell.angle_gamma   90.00
#
_symmetry.space_group_name_H-M   'P 1'
#
loop_
_entity.id
_entity.type
_entity.pdbx_description
1 polymer ?
#
loop_
_entity_poly.entity_id
_entity_poly.type
_entity_poly.pdbx_seq_one_letter_code
_entity_poly.pdbx_strand_id
1 'polypeptide(L)'
;MKRWMIMTAALNASIILAENMPDQIARNKIDNLKSLITVAEKRGIDIQKEKMTVRVAEVFLEYADWDEAHVEENTAYFKQVGLYKNNAAEMAETLPDFERNDIIKMLNESEAYLKKLIDGTVVRKPSPRIDWAEVLHEGDQLTYKNRPVFLADYTWKPETPRLMEYFGQQDGFYISPTHLLDKDGNIAPNILHQLRGKPDGRLGFIFINNNAVPRWATDVYGKEFTQYEGAPFHAYDIDHPGARKMMSALLAGTVPQMAGKKYTELGYMLCNEPRWITYRDGKKKVWYNGGVSEFTMNKFRSWLKQKHGSINRLNHLWASDFSGFSEVKLDIPIDIAMVGTPRWYDWNAFNDERVTDWYRFMKKELRRYDPAAKAHLKIMPSFFSNNDPCTGIDLEALTELSDIIGNDCAAEYNNLRETPDWKERYSFGWRELYMSYDFLKSVSPDQIIFNTESHFLSTGYSRDLYMDPAYPRAVTWAAHTLGLNASQIWFWPRREDGSIRRNVGNGYAGSNNQQPRVTQAIHSTMIDLNAHSEAITAMQRQRKPLRIFYSKTSAIQNLDYMDEIFDLYEALNFEGLSLGFATENIIRRQDRSNWDAVLLYKTNRITENEHSILQEYLNGGGCIITDRAGGLENEYGEPLAPLKQGKGILLTVDSLPAMKAAALTLLESRNLMPEVELVETNGNTVPGCTWKCIKNNAGNYVVSIVNLGNTDAALDLRLKNGSRRFICRNLLDGTALKTVPLMHPYDILFIEIQPILSADPLTD
;
A
#
# COMPACT_ATOMS: atom_id res chain seq x y z
N MET A 1 60.18 31.75 -59.94
CA MET A 1 58.90 31.01 -59.86
C MET A 1 58.41 31.05 -58.42
N LYS A 2 57.19 31.60 -58.21
CA LYS A 2 56.22 31.49 -57.09
C LYS A 2 56.76 31.36 -55.64
N ARG A 3 56.25 32.02 -54.59
CA ARG A 3 55.26 33.08 -54.31
C ARG A 3 55.34 33.27 -52.76
N TRP A 4 55.35 34.51 -52.25
CA TRP A 4 54.42 35.09 -51.23
C TRP A 4 54.13 34.26 -49.95
N MET A 5 53.96 34.76 -48.72
CA MET A 5 53.87 36.07 -48.08
C MET A 5 53.49 35.73 -46.62
N ILE A 6 54.18 36.23 -45.60
CA ILE A 6 53.80 36.01 -44.19
C ILE A 6 52.77 37.09 -43.80
N MET A 7 51.60 36.63 -43.37
CA MET A 7 50.48 37.41 -42.86
C MET A 7 50.63 37.67 -41.36
N THR A 8 50.35 38.91 -40.96
CA THR A 8 49.93 39.35 -39.63
C THR A 8 48.46 39.01 -39.40
N ALA A 9 48.09 38.43 -38.25
CA ALA A 9 46.75 38.48 -37.64
C ALA A 9 46.87 38.02 -36.17
N ALA A 10 46.84 38.93 -35.20
CA ALA A 10 45.66 39.38 -34.46
C ALA A 10 45.25 38.40 -33.35
N LEU A 11 45.60 38.77 -32.10
CA LEU A 11 45.02 38.24 -30.87
C LEU A 11 43.50 38.47 -30.89
N ASN A 12 42.73 37.39 -30.96
CA ASN A 12 41.38 37.35 -30.42
C ASN A 12 41.42 36.47 -29.17
N ALA A 13 41.47 37.11 -28.01
CA ALA A 13 41.15 36.46 -26.76
C ALA A 13 39.63 36.28 -26.73
N SER A 14 39.18 35.06 -26.98
CA SER A 14 37.80 34.66 -26.73
C SER A 14 37.56 34.71 -25.22
N ILE A 15 36.77 35.69 -24.78
CA ILE A 15 36.06 35.63 -23.50
C ILE A 15 35.05 34.49 -23.66
N ILE A 16 35.40 33.30 -23.18
CA ILE A 16 34.43 32.26 -22.90
C ILE A 16 33.63 32.78 -21.70
N LEU A 17 32.39 33.21 -21.94
CA LEU A 17 31.41 33.37 -20.87
C LEU A 17 31.36 32.01 -20.14
N ALA A 18 31.74 31.99 -18.86
CA ALA A 18 31.53 30.82 -18.03
C ALA A 18 30.02 30.55 -17.97
N GLU A 19 29.52 29.59 -18.75
CA GLU A 19 28.25 28.96 -18.44
C GLU A 19 28.38 28.41 -17.03
N ASN A 20 27.57 28.92 -16.09
CA ASN A 20 27.60 28.42 -14.71
C ASN A 20 27.20 26.95 -14.74
N MET A 21 28.13 26.05 -14.36
CA MET A 21 27.86 24.62 -14.22
C MET A 21 26.61 24.41 -13.34
N PRO A 22 25.72 23.44 -13.65
CA PRO A 22 24.49 23.19 -12.88
C PRO A 22 24.71 23.07 -11.36
N ASP A 23 25.84 22.50 -10.92
CA ASP A 23 26.25 22.45 -9.51
C ASP A 23 26.31 23.85 -8.85
N GLN A 24 27.02 24.80 -9.45
CA GLN A 24 27.16 26.15 -8.91
C GLN A 24 25.81 26.88 -8.87
N ILE A 25 24.95 26.66 -9.88
CA ILE A 25 23.60 27.23 -9.90
C ILE A 25 22.78 26.67 -8.74
N ALA A 26 22.81 25.36 -8.52
CA ALA A 26 22.09 24.70 -7.43
C ALA A 26 22.56 25.22 -6.06
N ARG A 27 23.87 25.31 -5.82
CA ARG A 27 24.44 25.84 -4.56
C ARG A 27 24.02 27.28 -4.30
N ASN A 28 24.09 28.16 -5.31
CA ASN A 28 23.62 29.55 -5.19
C ASN A 28 22.11 29.61 -4.87
N LYS A 29 21.29 28.71 -5.43
CA LYS A 29 19.86 28.64 -5.13
C LYS A 29 19.56 28.13 -3.73
N ILE A 30 20.38 27.22 -3.19
CA ILE A 30 20.30 26.80 -1.79
C ILE A 30 20.51 28.01 -0.87
N ASP A 31 21.54 28.83 -1.13
CA ASP A 31 21.85 30.00 -0.31
C ASP A 31 20.75 31.07 -0.39
N ASN A 32 20.18 31.27 -1.59
CA ASN A 32 19.03 32.16 -1.78
C ASN A 32 17.81 31.67 -0.98
N LEU A 33 17.49 30.38 -1.05
CA LEU A 33 16.37 29.81 -0.31
C LEU A 33 16.61 29.90 1.20
N LYS A 34 17.81 29.61 1.71
CA LYS A 34 18.20 29.79 3.13
C LYS A 34 18.01 31.24 3.60
N SER A 35 18.36 32.19 2.76
CA SER A 35 18.16 33.62 3.04
C SER A 35 16.67 33.98 3.14
N LEU A 36 15.83 33.48 2.22
CA LEU A 36 14.38 33.67 2.27
C LEU A 36 13.73 32.96 3.46
N ILE A 37 14.18 31.75 3.80
CA ILE A 37 13.74 31.02 5.00
C ILE A 37 13.92 31.92 6.24
N THR A 38 15.09 32.54 6.39
CA THR A 38 15.36 33.46 7.52
C THR A 38 14.39 34.65 7.56
N VAL A 39 13.99 35.17 6.40
CA VAL A 39 13.00 36.26 6.30
C VAL A 39 11.61 35.76 6.72
N ALA A 40 11.20 34.59 6.24
CA ALA A 40 9.90 33.98 6.55
C ALA A 40 9.78 33.60 8.04
N GLU A 41 10.84 33.05 8.64
CA GLU A 41 10.90 32.71 10.07
C GLU A 41 10.69 33.95 10.95
N LYS A 42 11.31 35.08 10.60
CA LYS A 42 11.11 36.36 11.31
C LYS A 42 9.67 36.86 11.22
N ARG A 43 8.89 36.38 10.25
CA ARG A 43 7.46 36.67 10.08
C ARG A 43 6.55 35.61 10.70
N GLY A 44 7.09 34.59 11.36
CA GLY A 44 6.32 33.51 11.97
C GLY A 44 5.70 32.52 10.97
N ILE A 45 6.20 32.48 9.73
CA ILE A 45 5.73 31.54 8.71
C ILE A 45 6.35 30.16 8.95
N ASP A 46 5.54 29.10 8.84
CA ASP A 46 6.03 27.73 8.87
C ASP A 46 6.87 27.41 7.62
N ILE A 47 8.17 27.18 7.85
CA ILE A 47 9.18 26.95 6.81
C ILE A 47 9.68 25.50 6.76
N GLN A 48 8.95 24.56 7.37
CA GLN A 48 9.40 23.17 7.48
C GLN A 48 9.65 22.54 6.10
N LYS A 49 8.78 22.83 5.13
CA LYS A 49 8.92 22.37 3.76
C LYS A 49 10.17 22.90 3.08
N GLU A 50 10.47 24.18 3.25
CA GLU A 50 11.61 24.82 2.60
C GLU A 50 12.94 24.32 3.18
N LYS A 51 13.01 24.10 4.51
CA LYS A 51 14.18 23.45 5.14
C LYS A 51 14.36 22.01 4.67
N MET A 52 13.27 21.26 4.54
CA MET A 52 13.30 19.91 3.98
C MET A 52 13.79 19.94 2.53
N THR A 53 13.29 20.85 1.69
CA THR A 53 13.75 21.04 0.30
C THR A 53 15.25 21.33 0.24
N VAL A 54 15.77 22.20 1.12
CA VAL A 54 17.21 22.46 1.22
C VAL A 54 17.97 21.17 1.56
N ARG A 55 17.49 20.38 2.52
CA ARG A 55 18.16 19.11 2.87
C ARG A 55 18.13 18.09 1.73
N VAL A 56 17.04 18.00 0.98
CA VAL A 56 17.00 17.16 -0.24
C VAL A 56 18.05 17.63 -1.24
N ALA A 57 18.12 18.94 -1.51
CA ALA A 57 19.12 19.50 -2.42
C ALA A 57 20.56 19.20 -1.97
N GLU A 58 20.88 19.40 -0.69
CA GLU A 58 22.20 19.12 -0.13
C GLU A 58 22.59 17.65 -0.29
N VAL A 59 21.68 16.72 -0.02
CA VAL A 59 21.95 15.27 -0.11
C VAL A 59 22.11 14.82 -1.55
N PHE A 60 21.22 15.25 -2.45
CA PHE A 60 21.28 14.82 -3.83
C PHE A 60 22.39 15.51 -4.64
N LEU A 61 22.89 16.68 -4.23
CA LEU A 61 24.11 17.23 -4.82
C LEU A 61 25.32 16.33 -4.56
N GLU A 62 25.46 15.79 -3.36
CA GLU A 62 26.54 14.84 -3.05
C GLU A 62 26.36 13.51 -3.79
N TYR A 63 25.11 13.08 -4.02
CA TYR A 63 24.82 11.89 -4.81
C TYR A 63 25.15 12.10 -6.29
N ALA A 64 24.83 13.27 -6.85
CA ALA A 64 25.22 13.66 -8.20
C ALA A 64 26.75 13.76 -8.34
N ASP A 65 27.44 14.32 -7.35
CA ASP A 65 28.92 14.37 -7.32
C ASP A 65 29.52 12.94 -7.31
N TRP A 66 28.90 12.02 -6.57
CA TRP A 66 29.29 10.60 -6.60
C TRP A 66 29.02 9.97 -7.96
N ASP A 67 27.84 10.21 -8.55
CA ASP A 67 27.45 9.64 -9.84
C ASP A 67 28.36 10.10 -10.99
N GLU A 68 28.79 11.37 -10.98
CA GLU A 68 29.75 11.93 -11.94
C GLU A 68 31.10 11.22 -11.86
N ALA A 69 31.53 10.85 -10.65
CA ALA A 69 32.76 10.10 -10.44
C ALA A 69 32.64 8.59 -10.73
N HIS A 70 31.43 8.04 -10.88
CA HIS A 70 31.16 6.60 -10.96
C HIS A 70 30.25 6.19 -12.14
N VAL A 71 30.44 6.83 -13.29
CA VAL A 71 29.67 6.58 -14.53
C VAL A 71 29.67 5.09 -14.94
N GLU A 72 30.80 4.38 -14.81
CA GLU A 72 30.89 2.96 -15.16
C GLU A 72 29.97 2.09 -14.28
N GLU A 73 29.93 2.38 -12.98
CA GLU A 73 29.10 1.66 -12.02
C GLU A 73 27.60 1.94 -12.29
N ASN A 74 27.22 3.21 -12.51
CA ASN A 74 25.86 3.56 -12.89
C ASN A 74 25.44 2.95 -14.23
N THR A 75 26.35 2.87 -15.21
CA THR A 75 26.11 2.18 -16.48
C THR A 75 25.75 0.72 -16.24
N ALA A 76 26.44 0.04 -15.32
CA ALA A 76 26.15 -1.34 -14.97
C ALA A 76 24.77 -1.51 -14.33
N TYR A 77 24.32 -0.56 -13.51
CA TYR A 77 22.97 -0.58 -12.93
C TYR A 77 21.89 -0.28 -13.97
N PHE A 78 22.06 0.72 -14.83
CA PHE A 78 21.09 1.01 -15.89
C PHE A 78 20.93 -0.17 -16.87
N LYS A 79 21.99 -0.93 -17.15
CA LYS A 79 21.93 -2.17 -17.96
C LYS A 79 21.02 -3.25 -17.39
N GLN A 80 20.76 -3.25 -16.07
CA GLN A 80 19.88 -4.22 -15.41
C GLN A 80 18.39 -3.90 -15.60
N VAL A 81 18.07 -2.72 -16.14
CA VAL A 81 16.69 -2.23 -16.26
C VAL A 81 16.28 -2.23 -17.72
N GLY A 82 15.23 -2.98 -18.06
CA GLY A 82 14.79 -3.15 -19.45
C GLY A 82 14.63 -1.82 -20.20
N LEU A 83 14.02 -0.81 -19.57
CA LEU A 83 13.79 0.52 -20.13
C LEU A 83 15.07 1.27 -20.52
N TYR A 84 16.15 1.13 -19.74
CA TYR A 84 17.39 1.89 -19.90
C TYR A 84 18.53 1.08 -20.51
N LYS A 85 18.32 -0.21 -20.74
CA LYS A 85 19.39 -1.15 -21.09
C LYS A 85 20.15 -0.72 -22.35
N ASN A 86 19.45 -0.21 -23.36
CA ASN A 86 20.02 0.10 -24.67
C ASN A 86 20.78 1.43 -24.69
N ASN A 87 20.44 2.37 -23.80
CA ASN A 87 21.09 3.68 -23.68
C ASN A 87 21.78 3.85 -22.31
N ALA A 88 22.13 2.76 -21.63
CA ALA A 88 22.60 2.77 -20.25
C ALA A 88 23.84 3.65 -20.01
N ALA A 89 24.76 3.73 -20.98
CA ALA A 89 25.95 4.58 -20.88
C ALA A 89 25.58 6.07 -20.93
N GLU A 90 24.70 6.45 -21.86
CA GLU A 90 24.17 7.82 -21.97
C GLU A 90 23.37 8.21 -20.72
N MET A 91 22.52 7.30 -20.21
CA MET A 91 21.78 7.52 -18.98
C MET A 91 22.71 7.77 -17.79
N ALA A 92 23.81 7.02 -17.67
CA ALA A 92 24.77 7.19 -16.60
C ALA A 92 25.61 8.47 -16.74
N GLU A 93 25.99 8.84 -17.95
CA GLU A 93 26.77 10.05 -18.23
C GLU A 93 25.97 11.33 -17.99
N THR A 94 24.67 11.32 -18.30
CA THR A 94 23.78 12.48 -18.14
C THR A 94 23.12 12.58 -16.77
N LEU A 95 23.21 11.53 -15.94
CA LEU A 95 22.55 11.44 -14.64
C LEU A 95 22.91 12.60 -13.67
N PRO A 96 24.19 12.97 -13.46
CA PRO A 96 24.53 14.02 -12.49
C PRO A 96 23.90 15.37 -12.84
N ASP A 97 23.92 15.73 -14.12
CA ASP A 97 23.31 16.97 -14.60
C ASP A 97 21.79 16.88 -14.60
N PHE A 98 21.20 15.71 -14.84
CA PHE A 98 19.77 15.49 -14.63
C PHE A 98 19.38 15.80 -13.17
N GLU A 99 20.07 15.21 -12.19
CA GLU A 99 19.80 15.43 -10.77
C GLU A 99 19.99 16.89 -10.37
N ARG A 100 21.10 17.52 -10.76
CA ARG A 100 21.38 18.95 -10.49
C ARG A 100 20.31 19.86 -11.09
N ASN A 101 19.87 19.59 -12.32
CA ASN A 101 18.79 20.35 -12.95
C ASN A 101 17.44 20.11 -12.26
N ASP A 102 17.17 18.91 -11.78
CA ASP A 102 15.98 18.59 -11.01
C ASP A 102 15.97 19.32 -9.65
N ILE A 103 17.13 19.41 -8.99
CA ILE A 103 17.35 20.22 -7.78
C ILE A 103 17.11 21.71 -8.07
N ILE A 104 17.61 22.24 -9.18
CA ILE A 104 17.40 23.64 -9.56
C ILE A 104 15.91 23.94 -9.73
N LYS A 105 15.16 23.06 -10.42
CA LYS A 105 13.70 23.19 -10.58
C LYS A 105 12.99 23.19 -9.22
N MET A 106 13.33 22.22 -8.38
CA MET A 106 12.81 22.09 -7.01
C MET A 106 13.02 23.36 -6.18
N LEU A 107 14.24 23.91 -6.19
CA LEU A 107 14.58 25.11 -5.43
C LEU A 107 13.85 26.35 -5.97
N ASN A 108 13.71 26.47 -7.30
CA ASN A 108 12.94 27.56 -7.92
C ASN A 108 11.46 27.52 -7.52
N GLU A 109 10.84 26.34 -7.56
CA GLU A 109 9.45 26.13 -7.16
C GLU A 109 9.25 26.50 -5.68
N SER A 110 10.17 26.03 -4.81
CA SER A 110 10.15 26.34 -3.37
C SER A 110 10.37 27.82 -3.07
N GLU A 111 11.30 28.48 -3.77
CA GLU A 111 11.56 29.92 -3.65
C GLU A 111 10.33 30.74 -4.08
N ALA A 112 9.74 30.38 -5.22
CA ALA A 112 8.56 31.07 -5.75
C ALA A 112 7.37 30.93 -4.79
N TYR A 113 7.15 29.74 -4.23
CA TYR A 113 6.07 29.52 -3.27
C TYR A 113 6.32 30.24 -1.95
N LEU A 114 7.56 30.21 -1.41
CA LEU A 114 7.89 30.91 -0.18
C LEU A 114 7.71 32.42 -0.30
N LYS A 115 8.02 33.01 -1.47
CA LYS A 115 7.74 34.43 -1.75
C LYS A 115 6.25 34.75 -1.64
N LYS A 116 5.37 33.88 -2.15
CA LYS A 116 3.91 34.01 -2.02
C LYS A 116 3.41 33.88 -0.58
N LEU A 117 4.10 33.10 0.26
CA LEU A 117 3.80 33.07 1.70
C LEU A 117 4.25 34.36 2.40
N ILE A 118 5.43 34.86 2.05
CA ILE A 118 6.01 36.08 2.61
C ILE A 118 5.14 37.30 2.26
N ASP A 119 4.60 37.37 1.05
CA ASP A 119 3.74 38.46 0.60
C ASP A 119 2.26 38.31 1.00
N GLY A 120 1.86 37.12 1.48
CA GLY A 120 0.51 36.82 1.96
C GLY A 120 -0.51 36.49 0.85
N THR A 121 -0.07 36.25 -0.39
CA THR A 121 -0.94 35.79 -1.48
C THR A 121 -1.40 34.35 -1.29
N VAL A 122 -0.63 33.54 -0.57
CA VAL A 122 -1.05 32.24 -0.04
C VAL A 122 -0.79 32.18 1.47
N VAL A 123 -1.48 31.28 2.16
CA VAL A 123 -1.24 30.96 3.57
C VAL A 123 -1.06 29.46 3.76
N ARG A 124 -0.24 29.08 4.73
CA ARG A 124 0.02 27.66 5.05
C ARG A 124 -0.33 27.39 6.50
N LYS A 125 -1.03 26.28 6.74
CA LYS A 125 -1.27 25.79 8.10
C LYS A 125 0.05 25.21 8.67
N PRO A 126 0.48 25.58 9.89
CA PRO A 126 1.67 25.00 10.51
C PRO A 126 1.57 23.49 10.68
N SER A 127 2.69 22.80 10.53
CA SER A 127 2.81 21.34 10.66
C SER A 127 3.69 20.98 11.87
N PRO A 128 3.40 19.87 12.58
CA PRO A 128 4.27 19.43 13.66
C PRO A 128 5.63 18.93 13.15
N ARG A 129 6.70 19.31 13.86
CA ARG A 129 8.00 18.62 13.79
C ARG A 129 7.94 17.41 14.72
N ILE A 130 7.68 16.24 14.14
CA ILE A 130 7.40 15.00 14.88
C ILE A 130 8.71 14.42 15.43
N ASP A 131 8.73 14.14 16.73
CA ASP A 131 9.77 13.33 17.37
C ASP A 131 9.26 11.89 17.48
N TRP A 132 9.88 10.96 16.76
CA TRP A 132 9.44 9.57 16.72
C TRP A 132 9.66 8.83 18.05
N ALA A 133 10.49 9.36 18.95
CA ALA A 133 10.59 8.82 20.32
C ALA A 133 9.33 9.12 21.15
N GLU A 134 8.57 10.16 20.81
CA GLU A 134 7.37 10.59 21.53
C GLU A 134 6.05 10.17 20.85
N VAL A 135 6.10 9.54 19.67
CA VAL A 135 4.89 9.08 18.97
C VAL A 135 4.28 7.89 19.70
N LEU A 136 2.98 7.89 19.96
CA LEU A 136 2.26 6.76 20.56
C LEU A 136 1.43 6.02 19.50
N HIS A 137 1.27 4.72 19.69
CA HIS A 137 0.33 3.91 18.91
C HIS A 137 -0.94 3.67 19.73
N GLU A 138 -2.03 4.34 19.34
CA GLU A 138 -3.30 4.39 20.06
C GLU A 138 -4.46 3.93 19.15
N GLY A 139 -4.84 2.65 19.25
CA GLY A 139 -5.92 2.08 18.45
C GLY A 139 -5.62 2.12 16.96
N ASP A 140 -6.44 2.84 16.20
CA ASP A 140 -6.36 2.99 14.74
C ASP A 140 -5.53 4.20 14.27
N GLN A 141 -4.78 4.84 15.18
CA GLN A 141 -3.96 6.00 14.86
C GLN A 141 -2.59 5.99 15.57
N LEU A 142 -1.66 6.74 15.00
CA LEU A 142 -0.43 7.17 15.66
C LEU A 142 -0.63 8.60 16.14
N THR A 143 -0.18 8.95 17.34
CA THR A 143 -0.36 10.29 17.90
C THR A 143 0.93 10.92 18.39
N TYR A 144 1.03 12.24 18.25
CA TYR A 144 2.11 13.04 18.80
C TYR A 144 1.52 14.35 19.31
N LYS A 145 1.77 14.67 20.59
CA LYS A 145 1.19 15.84 21.27
C LYS A 145 -0.34 15.89 21.14
N ASN A 146 -1.00 14.74 21.39
CA ASN A 146 -2.45 14.54 21.37
C ASN A 146 -3.13 14.80 20.01
N ARG A 147 -2.38 14.72 18.91
CA ARG A 147 -2.91 14.85 17.55
C ARG A 147 -2.53 13.62 16.73
N PRO A 148 -3.38 13.16 15.80
CA PRO A 148 -2.98 12.13 14.86
C PRO A 148 -1.77 12.58 14.04
N VAL A 149 -0.89 11.65 13.71
CA VAL A 149 0.26 11.87 12.83
C VAL A 149 0.46 10.71 11.88
N PHE A 150 1.07 11.00 10.74
CA PHE A 150 1.42 10.06 9.69
C PHE A 150 2.92 10.06 9.46
N LEU A 151 3.49 8.87 9.28
CA LEU A 151 4.93 8.67 9.27
C LEU A 151 5.40 8.01 7.98
N ALA A 152 6.56 8.43 7.47
CA ALA A 152 7.21 7.80 6.34
C ALA A 152 8.73 7.74 6.57
N ASP A 153 9.32 6.59 6.28
CA ASP A 153 10.76 6.33 6.23
C ASP A 153 11.08 5.52 4.96
N TYR A 154 12.31 5.01 4.82
CA TYR A 154 12.76 4.23 3.68
C TYR A 154 13.41 2.92 4.12
N THR A 155 13.23 1.88 3.30
CA THR A 155 13.98 0.63 3.43
C THR A 155 15.47 0.91 3.25
N TRP A 156 16.29 0.45 4.19
CA TRP A 156 17.77 0.50 4.18
C TRP A 156 18.45 1.86 4.32
N LYS A 157 17.70 2.94 4.54
CA LYS A 157 18.27 4.27 4.77
C LYS A 157 19.28 4.24 5.92
N PRO A 158 20.49 4.83 5.76
CA PRO A 158 21.42 4.97 6.86
C PRO A 158 20.84 5.80 8.03
N GLU A 159 21.06 5.34 9.26
CA GLU A 159 20.66 6.07 10.47
C GLU A 159 21.68 7.15 10.83
N THR A 160 21.68 8.27 10.10
CA THR A 160 22.52 9.44 10.40
C THR A 160 21.65 10.64 10.80
N PRO A 161 22.13 11.54 11.68
CA PRO A 161 21.37 12.75 12.05
C PRO A 161 20.92 13.55 10.82
N ARG A 162 21.74 13.57 9.76
CA ARG A 162 21.45 14.26 8.52
C ARG A 162 20.25 13.67 7.76
N LEU A 163 20.19 12.35 7.63
CA LEU A 163 19.08 11.68 6.93
C LEU A 163 17.83 11.53 7.81
N MET A 164 17.98 11.53 9.13
CA MET A 164 16.87 11.45 10.08
C MET A 164 16.16 12.79 10.32
N GLU A 165 16.69 13.90 9.84
CA GLU A 165 16.07 15.21 10.08
C GLU A 165 14.69 15.34 9.41
N TYR A 166 14.55 14.86 8.18
CA TYR A 166 13.30 14.94 7.40
C TYR A 166 12.86 13.63 6.74
N PHE A 167 13.76 12.64 6.60
CA PHE A 167 13.47 11.43 5.82
C PHE A 167 13.02 10.24 6.70
N GLY A 168 12.34 10.52 7.82
CA GLY A 168 11.91 9.52 8.79
C GLY A 168 12.97 9.18 9.84
N GLN A 169 12.52 8.63 10.97
CA GLN A 169 13.38 8.24 12.09
C GLN A 169 13.03 6.84 12.63
N GLN A 170 12.53 5.98 11.74
CA GLN A 170 12.11 4.64 12.08
C GLN A 170 13.26 3.86 12.69
N ASP A 171 12.99 3.22 13.82
CA ASP A 171 13.92 2.32 14.48
C ASP A 171 13.55 0.85 14.19
N GLY A 172 14.32 -0.09 14.71
CA GLY A 172 13.98 -1.49 14.67
C GLY A 172 15.12 -2.42 15.02
N PHE A 173 14.86 -3.70 14.81
CA PHE A 173 15.89 -4.74 14.88
C PHE A 173 15.58 -5.87 13.91
N TYR A 174 16.63 -6.48 13.37
CA TYR A 174 16.52 -7.64 12.49
C TYR A 174 16.85 -8.92 13.26
N ILE A 175 15.97 -9.92 13.21
CA ILE A 175 16.25 -11.27 13.74
C ILE A 175 16.09 -12.31 12.63
N SER A 176 16.90 -13.36 12.70
CA SER A 176 16.91 -14.46 11.73
C SER A 176 17.16 -15.79 12.44
N PRO A 177 16.63 -16.93 11.93
CA PRO A 177 16.98 -18.25 12.43
C PRO A 177 18.49 -18.52 12.46
N THR A 178 19.28 -17.88 11.59
CA THR A 178 20.75 -18.00 11.59
C THR A 178 21.42 -17.42 12.84
N HIS A 179 20.70 -16.65 13.66
CA HIS A 179 21.18 -16.20 14.96
C HIS A 179 21.20 -17.31 16.02
N LEU A 180 20.53 -18.44 15.78
CA LEU A 180 20.62 -19.64 16.61
C LEU A 180 21.86 -20.46 16.25
N LEU A 181 22.71 -20.72 17.23
CA LEU A 181 23.93 -21.52 17.06
C LEU A 181 23.66 -23.03 17.05
N ASP A 182 22.60 -23.47 17.73
CA ASP A 182 22.26 -24.88 17.90
C ASP A 182 20.78 -25.11 18.22
N LYS A 183 20.42 -26.40 18.34
CA LYS A 183 19.08 -26.88 18.67
C LYS A 183 18.63 -26.59 20.11
N ASP A 184 19.58 -26.25 21.00
CA ASP A 184 19.31 -26.02 22.42
C ASP A 184 18.89 -24.56 22.68
N GLY A 185 18.89 -23.72 21.64
CA GLY A 185 18.37 -22.36 21.66
C GLY A 185 19.42 -21.29 21.96
N ASN A 186 20.71 -21.62 21.84
CA ASN A 186 21.77 -20.65 22.10
C ASN A 186 21.81 -19.57 21.00
N ILE A 187 21.55 -18.33 21.38
CA ILE A 187 21.67 -17.16 20.47
C ILE A 187 23.13 -16.73 20.39
N ALA A 188 23.57 -16.37 19.18
CA ALA A 188 24.92 -15.86 18.93
C ALA A 188 25.28 -14.69 19.89
N PRO A 189 26.41 -14.76 20.61
CA PRO A 189 26.75 -13.77 21.64
C PRO A 189 26.80 -12.32 21.17
N ASN A 190 27.23 -12.07 19.93
CA ASN A 190 27.24 -10.74 19.33
C ASN A 190 25.82 -10.18 19.14
N ILE A 191 24.84 -11.02 18.77
CA ILE A 191 23.44 -10.61 18.63
C ILE A 191 22.85 -10.29 20.00
N LEU A 192 23.11 -11.14 21.02
CA LEU A 192 22.68 -10.83 22.40
C LEU A 192 23.32 -9.55 22.93
N HIS A 193 24.59 -9.30 22.62
CA HIS A 193 25.26 -8.05 22.99
C HIS A 193 24.60 -6.84 22.34
N GLN A 194 24.28 -6.91 21.04
CA GLN A 194 23.56 -5.85 20.33
C GLN A 194 22.18 -5.61 20.94
N LEU A 195 21.39 -6.66 21.20
CA LEU A 195 20.05 -6.54 21.79
C LEU A 195 20.08 -5.92 23.20
N ARG A 196 21.04 -6.34 24.04
CA ARG A 196 21.23 -5.80 25.40
C ARG A 196 21.73 -4.36 25.40
N GLY A 197 22.58 -4.00 24.43
CA GLY A 197 23.13 -2.66 24.28
C GLY A 197 22.20 -1.68 23.55
N LYS A 198 21.18 -2.17 22.84
CA LYS A 198 20.25 -1.31 22.10
C LYS A 198 19.36 -0.51 23.06
N PRO A 199 19.38 0.83 23.01
CA PRO A 199 18.52 1.67 23.84
C PRO A 199 17.05 1.52 23.46
N ASP A 200 16.15 2.11 24.26
CA ASP A 200 14.72 2.14 23.97
C ASP A 200 14.40 2.71 22.58
N GLY A 201 15.10 3.78 22.20
CA GLY A 201 15.17 4.28 20.83
C GLY A 201 13.96 5.09 20.40
N ARG A 202 13.56 4.92 19.15
CA ARG A 202 12.43 5.61 18.52
C ARG A 202 11.36 4.61 18.09
N LEU A 203 10.20 5.08 17.67
CA LEU A 203 9.14 4.24 17.13
C LEU A 203 9.70 3.37 15.97
N GLY A 204 9.48 2.07 16.05
CA GLY A 204 10.09 1.10 15.14
C GLY A 204 9.42 -0.27 15.16
N PHE A 205 9.94 -1.18 14.32
CA PHE A 205 9.44 -2.55 14.22
C PHE A 205 10.56 -3.60 14.19
N ILE A 206 10.21 -4.85 14.52
CA ILE A 206 11.13 -6.00 14.42
C ILE A 206 10.91 -6.74 13.11
N PHE A 207 11.97 -6.86 12.31
CA PHE A 207 11.95 -7.67 11.10
C PHE A 207 12.34 -9.11 11.44
N ILE A 208 11.43 -10.07 11.24
CA ILE A 208 11.73 -11.51 11.37
C ILE A 208 11.99 -12.09 9.98
N ASN A 209 13.24 -12.43 9.72
CA ASN A 209 13.64 -13.09 8.49
C ASN A 209 13.28 -14.58 8.52
N ASN A 210 12.77 -15.10 7.40
CA ASN A 210 12.48 -16.53 7.23
C ASN A 210 13.24 -17.13 6.04
N ASN A 211 14.09 -16.36 5.36
CA ASN A 211 14.78 -16.78 4.14
C ASN A 211 16.19 -17.36 4.39
N ALA A 212 16.51 -17.66 5.64
CA ALA A 212 17.80 -18.22 6.02
C ALA A 212 17.63 -19.25 7.12
N VAL A 213 18.26 -20.40 6.95
CA VAL A 213 18.18 -21.54 7.87
C VAL A 213 19.59 -21.87 8.35
N PRO A 214 19.82 -21.99 9.68
CA PRO A 214 21.12 -22.38 10.18
C PRO A 214 21.42 -23.84 9.80
N ARG A 215 22.68 -24.13 9.46
CA ARG A 215 23.11 -25.46 9.01
C ARG A 215 22.74 -26.58 9.99
N TRP A 216 22.84 -26.31 11.30
CA TRP A 216 22.48 -27.30 12.32
C TRP A 216 21.02 -27.76 12.20
N ALA A 217 20.11 -26.89 11.76
CA ALA A 217 18.70 -27.26 11.63
C ALA A 217 18.52 -28.31 10.54
N THR A 218 19.19 -28.17 9.40
CA THR A 218 19.20 -29.20 8.36
C THR A 218 19.92 -30.47 8.81
N ASP A 219 21.00 -30.36 9.59
CA ASP A 219 21.72 -31.53 10.13
C ASP A 219 20.86 -32.32 11.14
N VAL A 220 19.99 -31.65 11.90
CA VAL A 220 19.14 -32.26 12.93
C VAL A 220 17.78 -32.72 12.39
N TYR A 221 17.19 -31.93 11.49
CA TYR A 221 15.82 -32.15 10.98
C TYR A 221 15.78 -32.79 9.59
N GLY A 222 16.94 -33.06 8.99
CA GLY A 222 17.01 -33.66 7.67
C GLY A 222 16.94 -32.62 6.54
N LYS A 223 17.17 -33.09 5.31
CA LYS A 223 17.23 -32.25 4.09
C LYS A 223 15.85 -31.77 3.65
N GLU A 224 14.82 -32.55 3.98
CA GLU A 224 13.41 -32.24 3.73
C GLU A 224 12.97 -30.95 4.41
N PHE A 225 13.65 -30.55 5.50
CA PHE A 225 13.35 -29.34 6.25
C PHE A 225 13.37 -28.07 5.40
N THR A 226 14.27 -28.02 4.40
CA THR A 226 14.45 -26.87 3.49
C THR A 226 14.10 -27.21 2.05
N GLN A 227 13.45 -28.35 1.81
CA GLN A 227 13.10 -28.78 0.44
C GLN A 227 11.77 -28.18 -0.03
N TYR A 228 10.85 -27.91 0.90
CA TYR A 228 9.50 -27.45 0.62
C TYR A 228 9.29 -26.06 1.24
N GLU A 229 9.65 -25.04 0.47
CA GLU A 229 9.70 -23.65 0.93
C GLU A 229 8.49 -22.81 0.48
N GLY A 230 8.27 -21.71 1.19
CA GLY A 230 7.42 -20.59 0.73
C GLY A 230 8.29 -19.55 0.02
N ALA A 231 8.75 -19.89 -1.19
CA ALA A 231 9.66 -19.04 -1.94
C ALA A 231 9.05 -17.67 -2.29
N PRO A 232 9.85 -16.59 -2.37
CA PRO A 232 11.30 -16.56 -2.19
C PRO A 232 11.76 -16.18 -0.77
N PHE A 233 10.84 -16.03 0.20
CA PHE A 233 11.16 -15.41 1.50
C PHE A 233 11.02 -16.33 2.72
N HIS A 234 10.68 -17.60 2.50
CA HIS A 234 10.48 -18.57 3.57
C HIS A 234 11.14 -19.91 3.24
N ALA A 235 12.38 -20.11 3.68
CA ALA A 235 13.30 -21.17 3.21
C ALA A 235 13.16 -22.54 3.92
N TYR A 236 12.04 -22.80 4.61
CA TYR A 236 11.80 -24.06 5.32
C TYR A 236 10.32 -24.45 5.31
N ASP A 237 10.06 -25.74 5.57
CA ASP A 237 8.69 -26.28 5.63
C ASP A 237 7.99 -25.90 6.94
N ILE A 238 6.94 -25.09 6.87
CA ILE A 238 6.14 -24.65 8.03
C ILE A 238 5.38 -25.80 8.73
N ASP A 239 5.14 -26.90 8.04
CA ASP A 239 4.48 -28.08 8.60
C ASP A 239 5.49 -29.10 9.16
N HIS A 240 6.80 -28.93 8.90
CA HIS A 240 7.83 -29.73 9.53
C HIS A 240 7.91 -29.42 11.03
N PRO A 241 7.88 -30.40 11.95
CA PRO A 241 7.88 -30.16 13.39
C PRO A 241 9.09 -29.35 13.90
N GLY A 242 10.22 -29.48 13.21
CA GLY A 242 11.45 -28.70 13.45
C GLY A 242 11.27 -27.19 13.28
N ALA A 243 10.35 -26.73 12.42
CA ALA A 243 10.14 -25.30 12.16
C ALA A 243 9.61 -24.59 13.40
N ARG A 244 8.60 -25.18 14.05
CA ARG A 244 8.04 -24.64 15.30
C ARG A 244 9.06 -24.64 16.42
N LYS A 245 9.91 -25.68 16.52
CA LYS A 245 10.99 -25.74 17.53
C LYS A 245 12.03 -24.64 17.31
N MET A 246 12.51 -24.49 16.08
CA MET A 246 13.50 -23.48 15.70
C MET A 246 12.97 -22.06 15.97
N MET A 247 11.76 -21.75 15.49
CA MET A 247 11.20 -20.41 15.69
C MET A 247 10.85 -20.13 17.15
N SER A 248 10.37 -21.12 17.92
CA SER A 248 10.17 -20.95 19.37
C SER A 248 11.49 -20.61 20.08
N ALA A 249 12.58 -21.30 19.74
CA ALA A 249 13.89 -21.03 20.32
C ALA A 249 14.41 -19.64 19.96
N LEU A 250 14.24 -19.20 18.70
CA LEU A 250 14.62 -17.85 18.26
C LEU A 250 13.86 -16.79 19.05
N LEU A 251 12.54 -16.93 19.14
CA LEU A 251 11.69 -15.96 19.84
C LEU A 251 11.99 -15.94 21.35
N ALA A 252 12.16 -17.10 21.98
CA ALA A 252 12.54 -17.22 23.39
C ALA A 252 13.87 -16.52 23.70
N GLY A 253 14.87 -16.68 22.82
CA GLY A 253 16.20 -16.12 23.01
C GLY A 253 16.32 -14.62 22.70
N THR A 254 15.38 -14.04 21.96
CA THR A 254 15.50 -12.65 21.47
C THR A 254 14.42 -11.71 22.00
N VAL A 255 13.15 -12.12 22.03
CA VAL A 255 12.00 -11.27 22.39
C VAL A 255 12.12 -10.65 23.79
N PRO A 256 12.56 -11.37 24.85
CA PRO A 256 12.71 -10.77 26.18
C PRO A 256 13.65 -9.56 26.24
N GLN A 257 14.59 -9.41 25.29
CA GLN A 257 15.52 -8.28 25.25
C GLN A 257 14.92 -7.04 24.55
N MET A 258 13.78 -7.20 23.88
CA MET A 258 13.11 -6.17 23.08
C MET A 258 11.75 -5.78 23.66
N ALA A 259 11.14 -6.65 24.47
CA ALA A 259 9.80 -6.48 25.03
C ALA A 259 9.63 -5.11 25.69
N GLY A 260 8.56 -4.40 25.29
CA GLY A 260 8.19 -3.09 25.83
C GLY A 260 9.06 -1.91 25.38
N LYS A 261 10.00 -2.11 24.44
CA LYS A 261 10.83 -1.01 23.94
C LYS A 261 10.16 -0.22 22.82
N LYS A 262 10.50 1.06 22.68
CA LYS A 262 9.92 1.95 21.65
C LYS A 262 10.08 1.41 20.23
N TYR A 263 11.23 0.82 19.93
CA TYR A 263 11.50 0.23 18.62
C TYR A 263 10.70 -1.04 18.30
N THR A 264 9.79 -1.49 19.17
CA THR A 264 8.85 -2.60 18.91
C THR A 264 7.39 -2.15 18.79
N GLU A 265 7.07 -0.86 18.94
CA GLU A 265 5.68 -0.39 19.00
C GLU A 265 4.93 -0.40 17.65
N LEU A 266 5.65 -0.36 16.51
CA LEU A 266 5.10 -0.72 15.19
C LEU A 266 5.09 -2.23 14.94
N GLY A 267 5.40 -3.03 15.96
CA GLY A 267 5.16 -4.46 16.01
C GLY A 267 6.30 -5.34 15.50
N TYR A 268 6.00 -6.62 15.45
CA TYR A 268 6.85 -7.69 14.95
C TYR A 268 6.33 -8.12 13.58
N MET A 269 7.10 -7.80 12.54
CA MET A 269 6.83 -8.21 11.17
C MET A 269 7.25 -9.67 11.01
N LEU A 270 6.27 -10.57 11.00
CA LEU A 270 6.47 -12.01 11.12
C LEU A 270 7.08 -12.65 9.85
N CYS A 271 6.85 -12.07 8.67
CA CYS A 271 7.40 -12.56 7.41
C CYS A 271 7.31 -11.52 6.29
N ASN A 272 8.38 -11.42 5.51
CA ASN A 272 8.43 -10.65 4.27
C ASN A 272 7.65 -11.39 3.18
N GLU A 273 6.67 -10.73 2.55
CA GLU A 273 5.89 -11.20 1.40
C GLU A 273 5.64 -12.72 1.35
N PRO A 274 5.00 -13.27 2.40
CA PRO A 274 4.80 -14.70 2.50
C PRO A 274 3.90 -15.21 1.37
N ARG A 275 4.22 -16.41 0.85
CA ARG A 275 3.39 -17.14 -0.12
C ARG A 275 3.81 -18.61 -0.19
N TRP A 276 2.86 -19.47 -0.50
CA TRP A 276 3.04 -20.89 -0.78
C TRP A 276 2.30 -21.27 -2.06
N ILE A 277 2.84 -20.77 -3.18
CA ILE A 277 2.29 -21.00 -4.52
C ILE A 277 2.41 -22.50 -4.83
N THR A 278 1.28 -23.20 -4.89
CA THR A 278 1.26 -24.67 -5.02
C THR A 278 0.42 -25.12 -6.21
N TYR A 279 0.42 -24.36 -7.31
CA TYR A 279 -0.22 -24.74 -8.56
C TYR A 279 0.75 -24.80 -9.76
N ARG A 280 0.32 -25.44 -10.85
CA ARG A 280 0.98 -25.47 -12.16
C ARG A 280 -0.01 -25.11 -13.26
N ASP A 281 0.48 -24.50 -14.35
CA ASP A 281 -0.31 -24.18 -15.54
C ASP A 281 0.28 -24.86 -16.77
N GLY A 282 0.03 -26.17 -16.91
CA GLY A 282 0.57 -26.98 -18.00
C GLY A 282 2.09 -26.82 -18.16
N LYS A 283 2.51 -26.20 -19.29
CA LYS A 283 3.92 -25.88 -19.58
C LYS A 283 4.30 -24.42 -19.32
N LYS A 284 3.35 -23.56 -18.96
CA LYS A 284 3.62 -22.16 -18.66
C LYS A 284 4.36 -22.05 -17.35
N LYS A 285 5.25 -21.07 -17.27
CA LYS A 285 6.04 -20.79 -16.08
C LYS A 285 5.13 -20.15 -15.02
N VAL A 286 4.98 -20.85 -13.89
CA VAL A 286 4.44 -20.27 -12.66
C VAL A 286 5.63 -19.88 -11.79
N TRP A 287 5.66 -18.63 -11.32
CA TRP A 287 6.76 -18.15 -10.50
C TRP A 287 6.62 -18.63 -9.05
N TYR A 288 7.74 -19.04 -8.46
CA TYR A 288 7.82 -19.47 -7.05
C TYR A 288 6.93 -20.67 -6.67
N ASN A 289 6.46 -21.46 -7.65
CA ASN A 289 5.67 -22.64 -7.33
C ASN A 289 6.53 -23.81 -6.83
N GLY A 290 5.97 -24.63 -5.95
CA GLY A 290 6.67 -25.78 -5.38
C GLY A 290 5.73 -26.92 -4.96
N GLY A 291 6.32 -28.11 -4.80
CA GLY A 291 5.63 -29.24 -4.17
C GLY A 291 5.50 -29.04 -2.65
N VAL A 292 4.96 -30.03 -1.96
CA VAL A 292 4.81 -30.03 -0.50
C VAL A 292 5.38 -31.29 0.14
N SER A 293 5.65 -31.22 1.44
CA SER A 293 6.19 -32.34 2.19
C SER A 293 5.12 -33.37 2.55
N GLU A 294 5.56 -34.54 3.00
CA GLU A 294 4.68 -35.55 3.59
C GLU A 294 4.03 -35.05 4.90
N PHE A 295 4.66 -34.12 5.62
CA PHE A 295 4.04 -33.48 6.79
C PHE A 295 2.82 -32.65 6.39
N THR A 296 2.95 -31.84 5.34
CA THR A 296 1.82 -31.10 4.76
C THR A 296 0.74 -32.04 4.24
N MET A 297 1.09 -33.12 3.52
CA MET A 297 0.09 -34.08 3.03
C MET A 297 -0.63 -34.82 4.16
N ASN A 298 0.04 -35.15 5.26
CA ASN A 298 -0.62 -35.74 6.43
C ASN A 298 -1.56 -34.75 7.12
N LYS A 299 -1.18 -33.46 7.19
CA LYS A 299 -2.06 -32.40 7.68
C LYS A 299 -3.27 -32.23 6.76
N PHE A 300 -3.09 -32.31 5.44
CA PHE A 300 -4.17 -32.24 4.46
C PHE A 300 -5.17 -33.39 4.60
N ARG A 301 -4.68 -34.63 4.71
CA ARG A 301 -5.55 -35.81 4.95
C ARG A 301 -6.35 -35.68 6.24
N SER A 302 -5.74 -35.11 7.27
CA SER A 302 -6.42 -34.83 8.55
C SER A 302 -7.47 -33.73 8.41
N TRP A 303 -7.18 -32.69 7.64
CA TRP A 303 -8.11 -31.62 7.29
C TRP A 303 -9.31 -32.15 6.50
N LEU A 304 -9.07 -32.95 5.45
CA LEU A 304 -10.14 -33.58 4.66
C LEU A 304 -11.05 -34.46 5.52
N LYS A 305 -10.48 -35.21 6.47
CA LYS A 305 -11.26 -35.99 7.43
C LYS A 305 -12.19 -35.12 8.26
N GLN A 306 -11.73 -33.95 8.70
CA GLN A 306 -12.53 -33.01 9.47
C GLN A 306 -13.60 -32.33 8.60
N LYS A 307 -13.23 -31.83 7.42
CA LYS A 307 -14.13 -31.14 6.48
C LYS A 307 -15.26 -32.05 5.97
N HIS A 308 -14.93 -33.29 5.59
CA HIS A 308 -15.89 -34.19 4.92
C HIS A 308 -16.56 -35.21 5.85
N GLY A 309 -15.97 -35.50 7.00
CA GLY A 309 -16.47 -36.45 8.01
C GLY A 309 -16.39 -37.93 7.61
N SER A 310 -16.61 -38.26 6.33
CA SER A 310 -16.53 -39.64 5.81
C SER A 310 -15.79 -39.71 4.48
N ILE A 311 -15.05 -40.81 4.26
CA ILE A 311 -14.33 -41.03 3.00
C ILE A 311 -15.28 -41.21 1.82
N ASN A 312 -16.48 -41.74 2.05
CA ASN A 312 -17.51 -41.89 1.02
C ASN A 312 -17.98 -40.53 0.47
N ARG A 313 -18.16 -39.53 1.34
CA ARG A 313 -18.50 -38.16 0.92
C ARG A 313 -17.38 -37.56 0.08
N LEU A 314 -16.13 -37.66 0.55
CA LEU A 314 -14.96 -37.19 -0.21
C LEU A 314 -14.91 -37.86 -1.59
N ASN A 315 -15.03 -39.19 -1.64
CA ASN A 315 -14.99 -39.98 -2.88
C ASN A 315 -16.10 -39.59 -3.86
N HIS A 316 -17.30 -39.30 -3.35
CA HIS A 316 -18.40 -38.80 -4.17
C HIS A 316 -18.04 -37.44 -4.80
N LEU A 317 -17.60 -36.47 -4.00
CA LEU A 317 -17.26 -35.13 -4.47
C LEU A 317 -16.06 -35.12 -5.42
N TRP A 318 -15.02 -35.88 -5.08
CA TRP A 318 -13.77 -35.92 -5.84
C TRP A 318 -13.84 -36.86 -7.04
N ALA A 319 -14.91 -37.65 -7.20
CA ALA A 319 -14.95 -38.77 -8.14
C ALA A 319 -13.72 -39.67 -7.99
N SER A 320 -13.54 -40.23 -6.79
CA SER A 320 -12.44 -41.14 -6.42
C SER A 320 -12.95 -42.38 -5.68
N ASP A 321 -12.04 -43.30 -5.37
CA ASP A 321 -12.32 -44.60 -4.75
C ASP A 321 -11.35 -44.93 -3.60
N PHE A 322 -10.85 -43.92 -2.89
CA PHE A 322 -9.93 -44.13 -1.76
C PHE A 322 -10.58 -44.99 -0.67
N SER A 323 -9.86 -45.97 -0.14
CA SER A 323 -10.40 -46.83 0.93
C SER A 323 -10.44 -46.13 2.31
N GLY A 324 -9.63 -45.08 2.48
CA GLY A 324 -9.59 -44.26 3.69
C GLY A 324 -8.79 -42.97 3.49
N PHE A 325 -8.92 -42.03 4.44
CA PHE A 325 -8.25 -40.72 4.37
C PHE A 325 -6.71 -40.81 4.31
N SER A 326 -6.11 -41.85 4.90
CA SER A 326 -4.66 -42.09 4.83
C SER A 326 -4.15 -42.38 3.42
N GLU A 327 -5.03 -42.85 2.53
CA GLU A 327 -4.68 -43.20 1.14
C GLU A 327 -4.95 -42.08 0.14
N VAL A 328 -5.53 -40.96 0.60
CA VAL A 328 -5.81 -39.82 -0.29
C VAL A 328 -4.51 -39.29 -0.87
N LYS A 329 -4.51 -39.15 -2.19
CA LYS A 329 -3.40 -38.61 -3.00
C LYS A 329 -3.92 -37.43 -3.82
N LEU A 330 -3.08 -36.40 -3.91
CA LEU A 330 -3.27 -35.25 -4.77
C LEU A 330 -1.89 -34.77 -5.20
N ASP A 331 -1.68 -34.61 -6.50
CA ASP A 331 -0.39 -34.16 -7.03
C ASP A 331 -0.23 -32.66 -6.80
N ILE A 332 0.80 -32.27 -6.06
CA ILE A 332 1.15 -30.87 -5.78
C ILE A 332 2.51 -30.56 -6.42
N PRO A 333 2.65 -29.49 -7.22
CA PRO A 333 1.68 -28.41 -7.45
C PRO A 333 0.41 -28.85 -8.18
N ILE A 334 -0.78 -28.45 -7.71
CA ILE A 334 -2.08 -28.81 -8.31
C ILE A 334 -2.26 -28.16 -9.67
N ASP A 335 -2.91 -28.84 -10.61
CA ASP A 335 -3.14 -28.29 -11.95
C ASP A 335 -4.20 -27.19 -11.94
N ILE A 336 -3.92 -26.02 -12.51
CA ILE A 336 -4.89 -24.91 -12.64
C ILE A 336 -6.10 -25.31 -13.47
N ALA A 337 -5.98 -26.32 -14.33
CA ALA A 337 -7.12 -26.89 -15.06
C ALA A 337 -8.18 -27.52 -14.12
N MET A 338 -7.87 -27.69 -12.83
CA MET A 338 -8.82 -28.16 -11.82
C MET A 338 -9.66 -27.04 -11.18
N VAL A 339 -9.44 -25.77 -11.51
CA VAL A 339 -10.33 -24.67 -11.07
C VAL A 339 -11.78 -25.03 -11.37
N GLY A 340 -12.67 -24.77 -10.42
CA GLY A 340 -14.09 -25.15 -10.48
C GLY A 340 -14.39 -26.54 -9.91
N THR A 341 -13.39 -27.36 -9.57
CA THR A 341 -13.59 -28.71 -9.01
C THR A 341 -13.50 -28.76 -7.47
N PRO A 342 -14.08 -29.78 -6.82
CA PRO A 342 -13.92 -29.99 -5.38
C PRO A 342 -12.48 -30.17 -4.91
N ARG A 343 -11.65 -30.87 -5.69
CA ARG A 343 -10.22 -31.07 -5.38
C ARG A 343 -9.45 -29.76 -5.31
N TRP A 344 -9.73 -28.87 -6.26
CA TRP A 344 -9.11 -27.55 -6.30
C TRP A 344 -9.50 -26.70 -5.10
N TYR A 345 -10.80 -26.64 -4.79
CA TYR A 345 -11.29 -25.90 -3.64
C TYR A 345 -10.68 -26.40 -2.33
N ASP A 346 -10.76 -27.70 -2.08
CA ASP A 346 -10.25 -28.30 -0.85
C ASP A 346 -8.76 -28.03 -0.64
N TRP A 347 -7.95 -28.12 -1.71
CA TRP A 347 -6.52 -27.83 -1.61
C TRP A 347 -6.25 -26.35 -1.31
N ASN A 348 -6.91 -25.44 -2.02
CA ASN A 348 -6.71 -23.99 -1.83
C ASN A 348 -7.15 -23.57 -0.42
N ALA A 349 -8.34 -24.00 0.03
CA ALA A 349 -8.84 -23.74 1.37
C ALA A 349 -7.89 -24.28 2.46
N PHE A 350 -7.40 -25.52 2.29
CA PHE A 350 -6.40 -26.09 3.19
C PHE A 350 -5.07 -25.31 3.20
N ASN A 351 -4.58 -24.87 2.03
CA ASN A 351 -3.33 -24.12 1.91
C ASN A 351 -3.41 -22.78 2.65
N ASP A 352 -4.54 -22.08 2.53
CA ASP A 352 -4.83 -20.86 3.27
C ASP A 352 -4.89 -21.11 4.79
N GLU A 353 -5.60 -22.16 5.22
CA GLU A 353 -5.74 -22.50 6.64
C GLU A 353 -4.43 -22.90 7.30
N ARG A 354 -3.60 -23.72 6.64
CA ARG A 354 -2.33 -24.19 7.22
C ARG A 354 -1.32 -23.06 7.39
N VAL A 355 -1.31 -22.09 6.48
CA VAL A 355 -0.45 -20.89 6.54
C VAL A 355 -0.95 -19.94 7.63
N THR A 356 -2.27 -19.72 7.71
CA THR A 356 -2.87 -18.95 8.80
C THR A 356 -2.58 -19.58 10.17
N ASP A 357 -2.62 -20.91 10.28
CA ASP A 357 -2.23 -21.63 11.50
C ASP A 357 -0.76 -21.46 11.88
N TRP A 358 0.15 -21.45 10.90
CA TRP A 358 1.56 -21.14 11.15
C TRP A 358 1.73 -19.76 11.78
N TYR A 359 1.10 -18.72 11.22
CA TYR A 359 1.22 -17.37 11.78
C TYR A 359 0.48 -17.19 13.10
N ARG A 360 -0.61 -17.93 13.32
CA ARG A 360 -1.27 -17.99 14.63
C ARG A 360 -0.33 -18.55 15.69
N PHE A 361 0.44 -19.58 15.36
CA PHE A 361 1.49 -20.09 16.23
C PHE A 361 2.60 -19.06 16.48
N MET A 362 3.11 -18.42 15.43
CA MET A 362 4.16 -17.40 15.55
C MET A 362 3.73 -16.26 16.51
N LYS A 363 2.52 -15.71 16.31
CA LYS A 363 1.96 -14.68 17.18
C LYS A 363 1.78 -15.17 18.62
N LYS A 364 1.27 -16.40 18.81
CA LYS A 364 1.10 -17.00 20.14
C LYS A 364 2.43 -17.17 20.86
N GLU A 365 3.45 -17.68 20.17
CA GLU A 365 4.77 -17.93 20.75
C GLU A 365 5.48 -16.62 21.10
N LEU A 366 5.40 -15.61 20.21
CA LEU A 366 5.87 -14.24 20.48
C LEU A 366 5.29 -13.70 21.80
N ARG A 367 3.97 -13.82 21.98
CA ARG A 367 3.26 -13.29 23.16
C ARG A 367 3.53 -14.02 24.47
N ARG A 368 4.26 -15.13 24.45
CA ARG A 368 4.74 -15.77 25.69
C ARG A 368 5.85 -14.96 26.34
N TYR A 369 6.59 -14.18 25.55
CA TYR A 369 7.75 -13.42 26.01
C TYR A 369 7.50 -11.91 26.00
N ASP A 370 6.58 -11.43 25.18
CA ASP A 370 6.04 -10.07 25.23
C ASP A 370 4.50 -10.10 25.08
N PRO A 371 3.74 -10.12 26.18
CA PRO A 371 2.28 -10.15 26.14
C PRO A 371 1.63 -8.97 25.41
N ALA A 372 2.32 -7.82 25.31
CA ALA A 372 1.83 -6.62 24.62
C ALA A 372 2.27 -6.55 23.15
N ALA A 373 3.05 -7.52 22.68
CA ALA A 373 3.54 -7.55 21.31
C ALA A 373 2.41 -7.47 20.30
N LYS A 374 2.55 -6.48 19.41
CA LYS A 374 1.77 -6.35 18.19
C LYS A 374 2.46 -7.16 17.10
N ALA A 375 1.71 -7.98 16.37
CA ALA A 375 2.23 -8.74 15.24
C ALA A 375 1.58 -8.29 13.93
N HIS A 376 2.34 -8.31 12.85
CA HIS A 376 1.82 -8.09 11.51
C HIS A 376 2.66 -8.85 10.48
N LEU A 377 2.21 -8.84 9.23
CA LEU A 377 2.88 -9.48 8.10
C LEU A 377 3.10 -8.43 7.02
N LYS A 378 4.12 -8.58 6.18
CA LYS A 378 4.22 -7.78 4.97
C LYS A 378 3.52 -8.56 3.86
N ILE A 379 2.20 -8.47 3.78
CA ILE A 379 1.40 -9.21 2.80
C ILE A 379 1.23 -8.35 1.54
N MET A 380 1.43 -8.95 0.37
CA MET A 380 1.12 -8.33 -0.92
C MET A 380 -0.39 -8.26 -1.12
N PRO A 381 -0.99 -7.05 -1.11
CA PRO A 381 -2.43 -6.92 -1.34
C PRO A 381 -2.84 -7.36 -2.75
N SER A 382 -1.89 -7.41 -3.70
CA SER A 382 -2.11 -7.94 -5.05
C SER A 382 -2.68 -9.36 -5.06
N PHE A 383 -2.39 -10.20 -4.05
CA PHE A 383 -2.99 -11.54 -3.94
C PHE A 383 -4.51 -11.53 -3.75
N PHE A 384 -5.05 -10.42 -3.23
CA PHE A 384 -6.49 -10.20 -3.15
C PHE A 384 -6.98 -9.38 -4.34
N SER A 385 -6.29 -8.30 -4.70
CA SER A 385 -6.81 -7.41 -5.73
C SER A 385 -6.76 -8.02 -7.12
N ASN A 386 -5.88 -8.98 -7.36
CA ASN A 386 -5.76 -9.75 -8.60
C ASN A 386 -6.35 -11.16 -8.41
N ASN A 387 -6.41 -11.95 -9.48
CA ASN A 387 -6.92 -13.32 -9.45
C ASN A 387 -5.80 -14.36 -9.21
N ASP A 388 -4.87 -14.09 -8.30
CA ASP A 388 -3.72 -14.96 -8.05
C ASP A 388 -4.16 -16.26 -7.32
N PRO A 389 -4.04 -17.44 -7.95
CA PRO A 389 -4.55 -18.67 -7.34
C PRO A 389 -3.54 -19.31 -6.40
N CYS A 390 -4.06 -20.06 -5.43
CA CYS A 390 -3.29 -21.02 -4.63
C CYS A 390 -2.06 -20.44 -3.94
N THR A 391 -2.18 -19.21 -3.42
CA THR A 391 -1.11 -18.47 -2.76
C THR A 391 -0.87 -18.91 -1.32
N GLY A 392 -1.87 -19.54 -0.68
CA GLY A 392 -1.85 -19.84 0.75
C GLY A 392 -2.04 -18.59 1.62
N ILE A 393 -2.45 -17.47 1.01
CA ILE A 393 -2.62 -16.17 1.67
C ILE A 393 -4.10 -15.82 1.72
N ASP A 394 -4.67 -16.07 2.90
CA ASP A 394 -6.00 -15.59 3.27
C ASP A 394 -5.90 -14.16 3.81
N LEU A 395 -6.09 -13.16 2.93
CA LEU A 395 -5.91 -11.76 3.32
C LEU A 395 -6.85 -11.36 4.48
N GLU A 396 -8.10 -11.87 4.50
CA GLU A 396 -9.02 -11.61 5.60
C GLU A 396 -8.48 -12.18 6.91
N ALA A 397 -8.23 -13.49 6.97
CA ALA A 397 -7.85 -14.15 8.22
C ALA A 397 -6.50 -13.66 8.74
N LEU A 398 -5.55 -13.34 7.85
CA LEU A 398 -4.25 -12.80 8.25
C LEU A 398 -4.34 -11.34 8.72
N THR A 399 -5.28 -10.56 8.19
CA THR A 399 -5.59 -9.21 8.70
C THR A 399 -6.24 -9.30 10.08
N GLU A 400 -7.27 -10.14 10.26
CA GLU A 400 -7.89 -10.39 11.58
C GLU A 400 -6.89 -10.91 12.62
N LEU A 401 -5.93 -11.73 12.18
CA LEU A 401 -4.87 -12.26 13.04
C LEU A 401 -3.86 -11.18 13.44
N SER A 402 -3.67 -10.14 12.64
CA SER A 402 -2.69 -9.10 12.90
C SER A 402 -3.21 -8.07 13.91
N ASP A 403 -2.30 -7.36 14.60
CA ASP A 403 -2.65 -6.21 15.45
C ASP A 403 -2.40 -4.87 14.73
N ILE A 404 -1.68 -4.94 13.61
CA ILE A 404 -1.37 -3.87 12.68
C ILE A 404 -1.64 -4.44 11.28
N ILE A 405 -2.32 -3.69 10.43
CA ILE A 405 -2.53 -4.10 9.04
C ILE A 405 -1.24 -3.87 8.27
N GLY A 406 -0.36 -4.88 8.29
CA GLY A 406 0.90 -4.85 7.57
C GLY A 406 0.74 -5.24 6.10
N ASN A 407 1.42 -4.53 5.20
CA ASN A 407 1.46 -4.84 3.77
C ASN A 407 2.71 -4.26 3.10
N ASP A 408 2.84 -4.49 1.79
CA ASP A 408 3.76 -3.86 0.83
C ASP A 408 3.01 -3.35 -0.41
N CYS A 409 1.84 -2.74 -0.19
CA CYS A 409 0.96 -2.29 -1.28
C CYS A 409 1.72 -1.48 -2.35
N ALA A 410 1.41 -1.78 -3.60
CA ALA A 410 1.89 -1.06 -4.77
C ALA A 410 0.79 -0.16 -5.37
N ALA A 411 1.25 0.79 -6.18
CA ALA A 411 0.45 1.54 -7.13
C ALA A 411 1.38 1.81 -8.32
N GLU A 412 1.00 1.37 -9.50
CA GLU A 412 1.91 1.36 -10.65
C GLU A 412 1.88 2.72 -11.37
N TYR A 413 2.99 3.46 -11.37
CA TYR A 413 3.14 4.65 -12.22
C TYR A 413 3.08 4.28 -13.71
N ASN A 414 3.76 3.19 -14.05
CA ASN A 414 3.75 2.57 -15.37
C ASN A 414 3.91 1.05 -15.23
N ASN A 415 3.90 0.34 -16.36
CA ASN A 415 4.27 -1.07 -16.41
C ASN A 415 5.28 -1.27 -17.55
N LEU A 416 6.39 -1.92 -17.24
CA LEU A 416 7.54 -2.14 -18.12
C LEU A 416 7.44 -3.45 -18.91
N ARG A 417 6.43 -4.29 -18.64
CA ARG A 417 6.24 -5.59 -19.29
C ARG A 417 5.14 -5.55 -20.34
N GLU A 418 4.05 -4.86 -20.05
CA GLU A 418 2.88 -4.78 -20.90
C GLU A 418 2.19 -3.42 -20.81
N THR A 419 1.22 -3.18 -21.68
CA THR A 419 0.34 -2.01 -21.61
C THR A 419 -0.86 -2.41 -20.77
N PRO A 420 -0.99 -1.93 -19.52
CA PRO A 420 -2.11 -2.30 -18.67
C PRO A 420 -3.37 -1.54 -19.07
N ASP A 421 -4.52 -2.21 -18.97
CA ASP A 421 -5.83 -1.70 -19.42
C ASP A 421 -6.25 -0.39 -18.72
N TRP A 422 -5.76 -0.15 -17.50
CA TRP A 422 -6.04 1.09 -16.78
C TRP A 422 -5.49 2.33 -17.49
N LYS A 423 -4.43 2.23 -18.32
CA LYS A 423 -3.83 3.39 -19.00
C LYS A 423 -4.75 4.07 -19.99
N GLU A 424 -5.78 3.37 -20.47
CA GLU A 424 -6.79 3.96 -21.35
C GLU A 424 -7.64 5.01 -20.60
N ARG A 425 -7.77 4.89 -19.28
CA ARG A 425 -8.70 5.71 -18.46
C ARG A 425 -8.00 6.49 -17.35
N TYR A 426 -6.91 5.97 -16.82
CA TYR A 426 -6.25 6.44 -15.60
C TYR A 426 -4.77 6.71 -15.81
N SER A 427 -4.24 7.60 -14.98
CA SER A 427 -2.83 8.02 -14.99
C SER A 427 -1.91 7.08 -14.22
N PHE A 428 -2.44 6.30 -13.26
CA PHE A 428 -1.70 5.25 -12.55
C PHE A 428 -2.58 4.07 -12.14
N GLY A 429 -1.94 2.92 -11.89
CA GLY A 429 -2.59 1.70 -11.43
C GLY A 429 -3.06 1.84 -9.97
N TRP A 430 -4.34 2.17 -9.78
CA TRP A 430 -4.94 2.52 -8.48
C TRP A 430 -5.72 1.36 -7.81
N ARG A 431 -6.02 0.29 -8.55
CA ARG A 431 -6.83 -0.86 -8.11
C ARG A 431 -6.33 -1.47 -6.80
N GLU A 432 -5.05 -1.85 -6.75
CA GLU A 432 -4.47 -2.49 -5.57
C GLU A 432 -4.60 -1.59 -4.35
N LEU A 433 -4.23 -0.32 -4.48
CA LEU A 433 -4.29 0.66 -3.39
C LEU A 433 -5.71 0.88 -2.86
N TYR A 434 -6.65 1.24 -3.73
CA TYR A 434 -7.99 1.64 -3.31
C TYR A 434 -8.80 0.44 -2.83
N MET A 435 -8.93 -0.58 -3.69
CA MET A 435 -9.79 -1.73 -3.40
C MET A 435 -9.28 -2.53 -2.20
N SER A 436 -7.97 -2.75 -2.10
CA SER A 436 -7.42 -3.52 -0.98
C SER A 436 -7.44 -2.75 0.32
N TYR A 437 -7.18 -1.43 0.35
CA TYR A 437 -7.23 -0.69 1.61
C TYR A 437 -8.67 -0.60 2.14
N ASP A 438 -9.65 -0.45 1.25
CA ASP A 438 -11.07 -0.51 1.65
C ASP A 438 -11.47 -1.91 2.14
N PHE A 439 -10.92 -2.99 1.57
CA PHE A 439 -11.08 -4.35 2.11
C PHE A 439 -10.44 -4.50 3.50
N LEU A 440 -9.17 -4.13 3.64
CA LEU A 440 -8.42 -4.25 4.89
C LEU A 440 -9.06 -3.46 6.04
N LYS A 441 -9.49 -2.21 5.79
CA LYS A 441 -10.24 -1.39 6.76
C LYS A 441 -11.67 -1.88 6.99
N SER A 442 -12.25 -2.66 6.07
CA SER A 442 -13.52 -3.34 6.33
C SER A 442 -13.36 -4.53 7.26
N VAL A 443 -12.24 -5.25 7.16
CA VAL A 443 -11.91 -6.38 8.05
C VAL A 443 -11.54 -5.88 9.45
N SER A 444 -10.63 -4.90 9.55
CA SER A 444 -10.12 -4.37 10.82
C SER A 444 -10.15 -2.84 10.88
N PRO A 445 -11.33 -2.23 11.09
CA PRO A 445 -11.48 -0.77 11.07
C PRO A 445 -10.69 -0.06 12.17
N ASP A 446 -10.45 -0.73 13.30
CA ASP A 446 -9.82 -0.14 14.49
C ASP A 446 -8.30 -0.37 14.58
N GLN A 447 -7.67 -0.77 13.47
CA GLN A 447 -6.21 -0.97 13.38
C GLN A 447 -5.56 0.04 12.44
N ILE A 448 -4.31 0.41 12.76
CA ILE A 448 -3.47 1.18 11.84
C ILE A 448 -3.09 0.34 10.61
N ILE A 449 -2.88 1.00 9.48
CA ILE A 449 -2.18 0.41 8.33
C ILE A 449 -0.71 0.83 8.37
N PHE A 450 0.18 -0.16 8.31
CA PHE A 450 1.62 0.03 8.15
C PHE A 450 2.12 -0.65 6.88
N ASN A 451 2.43 0.15 5.86
CA ASN A 451 3.06 -0.37 4.64
C ASN A 451 4.57 -0.48 4.85
N THR A 452 5.04 -1.70 5.12
CA THR A 452 6.45 -1.98 5.52
C THR A 452 7.43 -2.11 4.36
N GLU A 453 6.95 -1.95 3.12
CA GLU A 453 7.78 -1.83 1.90
C GLU A 453 6.95 -1.18 0.79
N SER A 454 6.65 0.10 0.93
CA SER A 454 5.75 0.79 0.02
C SER A 454 6.32 0.85 -1.39
N HIS A 455 5.64 0.17 -2.30
CA HIS A 455 5.96 0.05 -3.71
C HIS A 455 5.29 1.11 -4.60
N PHE A 456 4.83 2.22 -4.03
CA PHE A 456 4.21 3.32 -4.76
C PHE A 456 5.14 4.00 -5.77
N LEU A 457 6.45 4.07 -5.49
CA LEU A 457 7.40 4.77 -6.36
C LEU A 457 8.05 3.87 -7.40
N SER A 458 8.34 2.62 -7.02
CA SER A 458 8.96 1.68 -7.93
C SER A 458 8.77 0.24 -7.51
N THR A 459 8.73 -0.62 -8.52
CA THR A 459 8.76 -2.09 -8.41
C THR A 459 9.79 -2.65 -9.40
N GLY A 460 9.90 -3.98 -9.48
CA GLY A 460 10.63 -4.63 -10.55
C GLY A 460 10.07 -4.35 -11.96
N TYR A 461 8.81 -3.91 -12.06
CA TYR A 461 8.08 -3.71 -13.33
C TYR A 461 7.47 -2.33 -13.49
N SER A 462 7.60 -1.44 -12.51
CA SER A 462 7.12 -0.06 -12.56
C SER A 462 8.25 0.86 -12.14
N ARG A 463 8.75 1.69 -13.07
CA ARG A 463 9.80 2.68 -12.80
C ARG A 463 9.99 3.64 -13.96
N ASP A 464 10.32 4.87 -13.65
CA ASP A 464 10.73 5.88 -14.62
C ASP A 464 11.57 6.96 -13.94
N LEU A 465 12.80 7.22 -14.39
CA LEU A 465 13.69 8.30 -13.97
C LEU A 465 13.00 9.66 -14.11
N TYR A 466 12.14 9.83 -15.12
CA TYR A 466 11.42 11.06 -15.41
C TYR A 466 10.01 11.08 -14.79
N MET A 467 9.78 10.31 -13.73
CA MET A 467 8.52 10.30 -12.99
C MET A 467 8.07 11.73 -12.65
N ASP A 468 6.83 12.05 -13.01
CA ASP A 468 6.22 13.33 -12.66
C ASP A 468 6.08 13.44 -11.13
N PRO A 469 6.67 14.46 -10.46
CA PRO A 469 6.53 14.67 -9.01
C PRO A 469 5.09 14.92 -8.53
N ALA A 470 4.13 15.18 -9.42
CA ALA A 470 2.71 15.20 -9.07
C ALA A 470 2.18 13.80 -8.71
N TYR A 471 2.67 12.74 -9.35
CA TYR A 471 2.29 11.35 -9.04
C TYR A 471 2.62 10.92 -7.59
N PRO A 472 3.86 11.03 -7.07
CA PRO A 472 4.18 10.63 -5.70
C PRO A 472 3.36 11.44 -4.67
N ARG A 473 3.00 12.68 -4.98
CA ARG A 473 2.07 13.48 -4.19
C ARG A 473 0.66 12.87 -4.19
N ALA A 474 0.09 12.59 -5.37
CA ALA A 474 -1.23 11.98 -5.53
C ALA A 474 -1.38 10.64 -4.82
N VAL A 475 -0.46 9.70 -5.08
CA VAL A 475 -0.52 8.33 -4.53
C VAL A 475 -0.34 8.32 -3.02
N THR A 476 0.57 9.16 -2.49
CA THR A 476 0.78 9.28 -1.04
C THR A 476 -0.45 9.86 -0.37
N TRP A 477 -1.04 10.92 -0.93
CA TRP A 477 -2.26 11.51 -0.38
C TRP A 477 -3.43 10.53 -0.41
N ALA A 478 -3.66 9.88 -1.55
CA ALA A 478 -4.68 8.85 -1.71
C ALA A 478 -4.55 7.77 -0.62
N ALA A 479 -3.37 7.17 -0.47
CA ALA A 479 -3.12 6.10 0.50
C ALA A 479 -3.47 6.52 1.94
N HIS A 480 -3.11 7.76 2.33
CA HIS A 480 -3.43 8.26 3.66
C HIS A 480 -4.92 8.57 3.84
N THR A 481 -5.62 9.08 2.83
CA THR A 481 -7.09 9.24 2.93
C THR A 481 -7.86 7.92 2.97
N LEU A 482 -7.24 6.82 2.52
CA LEU A 482 -7.82 5.47 2.54
C LEU A 482 -7.55 4.70 3.84
N GLY A 483 -6.46 5.00 4.54
CA GLY A 483 -6.16 4.36 5.82
C GLY A 483 -4.68 4.25 6.22
N LEU A 484 -3.73 4.64 5.36
CA LEU A 484 -2.30 4.54 5.67
C LEU A 484 -1.93 5.39 6.90
N ASN A 485 -1.23 4.80 7.87
CA ASN A 485 -0.72 5.50 9.05
C ASN A 485 0.79 5.66 9.03
N ALA A 486 1.50 4.62 8.60
CA ALA A 486 2.94 4.62 8.49
C ALA A 486 3.39 3.91 7.20
N SER A 487 4.52 4.31 6.64
CA SER A 487 5.18 3.58 5.56
C SER A 487 6.70 3.53 5.69
N GLN A 488 7.27 2.42 5.26
CA GLN A 488 8.69 2.28 4.93
C GLN A 488 8.77 2.13 3.40
N ILE A 489 9.19 3.19 2.71
CA ILE A 489 9.18 3.30 1.25
C ILE A 489 10.33 2.47 0.66
N TRP A 490 10.04 1.74 -0.41
CA TRP A 490 11.07 1.12 -1.24
C TRP A 490 11.71 2.19 -2.15
N PHE A 491 12.97 2.59 -2.00
CA PHE A 491 13.97 2.25 -0.97
C PHE A 491 15.13 3.26 -1.00
N TRP A 492 16.05 3.18 -0.04
CA TRP A 492 17.24 4.05 0.05
C TRP A 492 18.53 3.22 0.23
N PRO A 493 19.07 2.62 -0.85
CA PRO A 493 20.32 1.86 -0.80
C PRO A 493 21.58 2.75 -0.86
N ARG A 494 21.44 4.05 -1.10
CA ARG A 494 22.56 5.01 -1.04
C ARG A 494 23.12 5.09 0.37
N ARG A 495 24.44 5.19 0.47
CA ARG A 495 25.18 5.49 1.70
C ARG A 495 25.31 7.00 1.87
N GLU A 496 25.88 7.41 3.00
CA GLU A 496 26.07 8.84 3.29
C GLU A 496 27.01 9.52 2.29
N ASP A 497 27.98 8.79 1.74
CA ASP A 497 28.94 9.27 0.73
C ASP A 497 28.43 9.16 -0.72
N GLY A 498 27.15 8.83 -0.93
CA GLY A 498 26.55 8.61 -2.25
C GLY A 498 26.79 7.24 -2.87
N SER A 499 27.69 6.43 -2.30
CA SER A 499 27.94 5.08 -2.78
C SER A 499 26.77 4.13 -2.53
N ILE A 500 26.71 3.05 -3.30
CA ILE A 500 25.54 2.17 -3.33
C ILE A 500 25.81 0.92 -2.47
N ARG A 501 24.83 0.49 -1.68
CA ARG A 501 24.90 -0.81 -0.99
C ARG A 501 25.14 -1.94 -2.01
N ARG A 502 25.90 -2.96 -1.60
CA ARG A 502 26.10 -4.15 -2.45
C ARG A 502 24.78 -4.91 -2.63
N ASN A 503 24.63 -5.59 -3.77
CA ASN A 503 23.52 -6.50 -4.08
C ASN A 503 22.13 -5.84 -4.09
N VAL A 504 22.03 -4.60 -4.54
CA VAL A 504 20.74 -3.88 -4.68
C VAL A 504 19.89 -4.35 -5.86
N GLY A 505 20.44 -5.25 -6.68
CA GLY A 505 19.76 -5.83 -7.84
C GLY A 505 19.32 -4.79 -8.87
N ASN A 506 18.28 -5.16 -9.64
CA ASN A 506 17.73 -4.29 -10.68
C ASN A 506 16.81 -3.19 -10.13
N GLY A 507 16.57 -3.13 -8.82
CA GLY A 507 15.69 -2.13 -8.21
C GLY A 507 16.27 -0.72 -8.22
N TYR A 508 17.61 -0.60 -8.29
CA TYR A 508 18.30 0.67 -8.08
C TYR A 508 18.01 1.72 -9.15
N ALA A 509 18.56 1.59 -10.38
CA ALA A 509 18.81 2.68 -11.35
C ALA A 509 17.78 3.83 -11.35
N GLY A 510 16.93 4.14 -12.34
CA GLY A 510 15.95 5.26 -12.23
C GLY A 510 14.87 5.21 -11.13
N SER A 511 15.19 4.90 -9.86
CA SER A 511 14.31 4.96 -8.68
C SER A 511 14.43 6.32 -7.99
N ASN A 512 13.75 6.49 -6.85
CA ASN A 512 13.78 7.70 -6.03
C ASN A 512 15.21 8.15 -5.63
N ASN A 513 16.18 7.25 -5.67
CA ASN A 513 17.60 7.51 -5.36
C ASN A 513 18.36 8.31 -6.41
N GLN A 514 17.69 8.60 -7.53
CA GLN A 514 18.16 9.44 -8.64
C GLN A 514 17.14 10.56 -8.95
N GLN A 515 16.17 10.81 -8.04
CA GLN A 515 15.02 11.68 -8.29
C GLN A 515 14.78 12.64 -7.12
N PRO A 516 15.49 13.78 -7.09
CA PRO A 516 15.37 14.77 -6.02
C PRO A 516 13.92 15.25 -5.81
N ARG A 517 13.19 15.63 -6.87
CA ARG A 517 11.81 16.14 -6.74
C ARG A 517 10.81 15.08 -6.33
N VAL A 518 11.01 13.81 -6.72
CA VAL A 518 10.15 12.69 -6.26
C VAL A 518 10.30 12.51 -4.74
N THR A 519 11.55 12.51 -4.24
CA THR A 519 11.83 12.42 -2.79
C THR A 519 11.26 13.62 -2.04
N GLN A 520 11.42 14.83 -2.59
CA GLN A 520 10.84 16.04 -2.00
C GLN A 520 9.30 16.01 -1.96
N ALA A 521 8.65 15.54 -3.02
CA ALA A 521 7.20 15.50 -3.14
C ALA A 521 6.56 14.61 -2.06
N ILE A 522 7.17 13.46 -1.75
CA ILE A 522 6.73 12.58 -0.65
C ILE A 522 6.73 13.34 0.67
N HIS A 523 7.87 13.90 1.08
CA HIS A 523 7.97 14.54 2.39
C HIS A 523 7.16 15.84 2.48
N SER A 524 7.06 16.59 1.39
CA SER A 524 6.16 17.74 1.29
C SER A 524 4.70 17.33 1.52
N THR A 525 4.28 16.19 0.94
CA THR A 525 2.94 15.64 1.13
C THR A 525 2.72 15.15 2.57
N MET A 526 3.71 14.50 3.19
CA MET A 526 3.63 14.11 4.60
C MET A 526 3.49 15.30 5.55
N ILE A 527 4.14 16.43 5.24
CA ILE A 527 3.98 17.68 5.99
C ILE A 527 2.54 18.23 5.84
N ASP A 528 1.97 18.22 4.63
CA ASP A 528 0.58 18.64 4.42
C ASP A 528 -0.41 17.73 5.17
N LEU A 529 -0.24 16.42 5.06
CA LEU A 529 -1.08 15.44 5.74
C LEU A 529 -1.06 15.65 7.26
N ASN A 530 0.12 15.91 7.85
CA ASN A 530 0.27 16.18 9.28
C ASN A 530 -0.26 17.55 9.72
N ALA A 531 -0.24 18.57 8.86
CA ALA A 531 -0.90 19.84 9.13
C ALA A 531 -2.42 19.66 9.26
N HIS A 532 -3.01 18.72 8.51
CA HIS A 532 -4.45 18.47 8.43
C HIS A 532 -4.89 17.11 9.00
N SER A 533 -4.12 16.54 9.92
CA SER A 533 -4.24 15.14 10.30
C SER A 533 -5.62 14.74 10.85
N GLU A 534 -6.29 15.63 11.58
CA GLU A 534 -7.64 15.35 12.10
C GLU A 534 -8.65 15.12 10.98
N ALA A 535 -8.57 15.89 9.90
CA ALA A 535 -9.46 15.75 8.75
C ALA A 535 -9.15 14.46 7.98
N ILE A 536 -7.86 14.14 7.80
CA ILE A 536 -7.45 12.89 7.13
C ILE A 536 -7.90 11.67 7.95
N THR A 537 -7.68 11.65 9.26
CA THR A 537 -8.16 10.56 10.15
C THR A 537 -9.69 10.46 10.12
N ALA A 538 -10.41 11.57 10.10
CA ALA A 538 -11.86 11.54 9.94
C ALA A 538 -12.31 10.94 8.58
N MET A 539 -11.56 11.19 7.49
CA MET A 539 -11.78 10.56 6.19
C MET A 539 -11.51 9.05 6.20
N GLN A 540 -10.46 8.60 6.92
CA GLN A 540 -10.18 7.17 7.11
C GLN A 540 -11.31 6.46 7.87
N ARG A 541 -11.94 7.14 8.84
CA ARG A 541 -13.03 6.62 9.68
C ARG A 541 -14.43 6.82 9.10
N GLN A 542 -14.55 7.41 7.91
CA GLN A 542 -15.86 7.61 7.30
C GLN A 542 -16.61 6.28 7.20
N ARG A 543 -17.89 6.33 7.59
CA ARG A 543 -18.82 5.21 7.45
C ARG A 543 -18.77 4.68 6.01
N LYS A 544 -18.82 3.35 5.88
CA LYS A 544 -18.85 2.63 4.60
C LYS A 544 -20.25 2.07 4.35
N PRO A 545 -21.22 2.88 3.84
CA PRO A 545 -22.64 2.51 3.80
C PRO A 545 -22.95 1.39 2.80
N LEU A 546 -22.13 1.21 1.77
CA LEU A 546 -22.24 0.10 0.82
C LEU A 546 -21.09 -0.87 1.07
N ARG A 547 -21.43 -2.16 1.21
CA ARG A 547 -20.46 -3.24 1.36
C ARG A 547 -20.54 -4.19 0.17
N ILE A 548 -19.46 -4.34 -0.59
CA ILE A 548 -19.37 -5.36 -1.64
C ILE A 548 -19.12 -6.71 -0.96
N PHE A 549 -19.94 -7.71 -1.27
CA PHE A 549 -19.76 -9.03 -0.70
C PHE A 549 -18.60 -9.74 -1.39
N TYR A 550 -17.57 -10.07 -0.62
CA TYR A 550 -16.45 -10.90 -1.05
C TYR A 550 -16.65 -12.32 -0.56
N SER A 551 -16.70 -13.26 -1.51
CA SER A 551 -16.67 -14.70 -1.26
C SER A 551 -15.33 -15.26 -1.70
N LYS A 552 -14.56 -15.79 -0.74
CA LYS A 552 -13.35 -16.55 -1.06
C LYS A 552 -13.68 -17.80 -1.86
N THR A 553 -14.86 -18.37 -1.64
CA THR A 553 -15.35 -19.54 -2.39
C THR A 553 -15.44 -19.22 -3.88
N SER A 554 -16.00 -18.06 -4.25
CA SER A 554 -16.02 -17.59 -5.63
C SER A 554 -14.60 -17.31 -6.13
N ALA A 555 -13.77 -16.62 -5.34
CA ALA A 555 -12.40 -16.28 -5.72
C ALA A 555 -11.53 -17.52 -6.02
N ILE A 556 -11.69 -18.59 -5.24
CA ILE A 556 -10.97 -19.85 -5.47
C ILE A 556 -11.47 -20.55 -6.74
N GLN A 557 -12.77 -20.49 -7.02
CA GLN A 557 -13.40 -21.28 -8.09
C GLN A 557 -13.54 -20.54 -9.42
N ASN A 558 -13.25 -19.23 -9.47
CA ASN A 558 -13.35 -18.40 -10.67
C ASN A 558 -12.14 -17.46 -10.76
N LEU A 559 -11.34 -17.65 -11.81
CA LEU A 559 -10.13 -16.85 -12.07
C LEU A 559 -10.40 -15.44 -12.60
N ASP A 560 -11.65 -15.04 -12.79
CA ASP A 560 -12.03 -13.69 -13.21
C ASP A 560 -12.80 -12.92 -12.10
N TYR A 561 -13.04 -13.56 -10.95
CA TYR A 561 -13.95 -13.02 -9.92
C TYR A 561 -13.52 -11.65 -9.38
N MET A 562 -12.22 -11.45 -9.14
CA MET A 562 -11.75 -10.16 -8.61
C MET A 562 -11.81 -9.05 -9.66
N ASP A 563 -11.81 -9.37 -10.96
CA ASP A 563 -12.03 -8.39 -12.03
C ASP A 563 -13.51 -7.96 -12.03
N GLU A 564 -14.43 -8.92 -11.91
CA GLU A 564 -15.85 -8.62 -11.78
C GLU A 564 -16.16 -7.80 -10.51
N ILE A 565 -15.52 -8.10 -9.39
CA ILE A 565 -15.62 -7.30 -8.16
C ILE A 565 -15.06 -5.89 -8.37
N PHE A 566 -13.96 -5.77 -9.11
CA PHE A 566 -13.37 -4.47 -9.42
C PHE A 566 -14.27 -3.63 -10.32
N ASP A 567 -14.99 -4.20 -11.29
CA ASP A 567 -15.96 -3.46 -12.11
C ASP A 567 -17.03 -2.78 -11.26
N LEU A 568 -17.57 -3.49 -10.25
CA LEU A 568 -18.53 -2.92 -9.31
C LEU A 568 -17.90 -1.83 -8.43
N TYR A 569 -16.70 -2.10 -7.93
CA TYR A 569 -15.96 -1.15 -7.10
C TYR A 569 -15.66 0.15 -7.88
N GLU A 570 -15.12 0.04 -9.10
CA GLU A 570 -14.84 1.13 -10.02
C GLU A 570 -16.11 1.95 -10.32
N ALA A 571 -17.23 1.28 -10.59
CA ALA A 571 -18.48 1.96 -10.89
C ALA A 571 -19.00 2.84 -9.73
N LEU A 572 -18.65 2.54 -8.48
CA LEU A 572 -19.13 3.24 -7.29
C LEU A 572 -18.11 4.20 -6.66
N ASN A 573 -16.80 4.01 -6.90
CA ASN A 573 -15.73 4.73 -6.20
C ASN A 573 -15.71 6.25 -6.46
N PHE A 574 -16.35 6.71 -7.54
CA PHE A 574 -16.38 8.12 -7.94
C PHE A 574 -17.61 8.90 -7.42
N GLU A 575 -18.45 8.28 -6.59
CA GLU A 575 -19.72 8.87 -6.12
C GLU A 575 -19.60 9.63 -4.78
N GLY A 576 -18.36 9.87 -4.30
CA GLY A 576 -18.10 10.55 -3.03
C GLY A 576 -18.35 9.70 -1.78
N LEU A 577 -18.54 8.39 -1.97
CA LEU A 577 -18.81 7.43 -0.92
C LEU A 577 -17.52 6.73 -0.49
N SER A 578 -17.39 6.48 0.81
CA SER A 578 -16.41 5.48 1.28
C SER A 578 -17.00 4.09 1.07
N LEU A 579 -16.35 3.26 0.25
CA LEU A 579 -16.79 1.89 0.00
C LEU A 579 -16.20 0.93 1.03
N GLY A 580 -16.78 -0.24 1.14
CA GLY A 580 -16.25 -1.31 1.97
C GLY A 580 -16.64 -2.67 1.46
N PHE A 581 -16.25 -3.68 2.22
CA PHE A 581 -16.53 -5.07 1.94
C PHE A 581 -17.32 -5.73 3.07
N ALA A 582 -18.05 -6.77 2.72
CA ALA A 582 -18.69 -7.69 3.65
C ALA A 582 -18.26 -9.12 3.31
N THR A 583 -18.11 -9.92 4.35
CA THR A 583 -17.80 -11.36 4.30
C THR A 583 -18.67 -12.04 5.35
N GLU A 584 -18.60 -13.37 5.43
CA GLU A 584 -19.23 -14.09 6.55
C GLU A 584 -18.80 -13.53 7.91
N ASN A 585 -17.50 -13.32 8.11
CA ASN A 585 -16.96 -12.86 9.39
C ASN A 585 -17.38 -11.42 9.70
N ILE A 586 -17.29 -10.51 8.72
CA ILE A 586 -17.68 -9.10 8.92
C ILE A 586 -19.15 -9.01 9.31
N ILE A 587 -20.06 -9.69 8.59
CA ILE A 587 -21.50 -9.66 8.88
C ILE A 587 -21.81 -10.27 10.26
N ARG A 588 -21.06 -11.31 10.64
CA ARG A 588 -21.26 -12.01 11.92
C ARG A 588 -20.75 -11.21 13.12
N ARG A 589 -19.60 -10.52 12.98
CA ARG A 589 -18.84 -9.97 14.11
C ARG A 589 -19.00 -8.46 14.30
N GLN A 590 -19.28 -7.71 13.24
CA GLN A 590 -19.38 -6.26 13.30
C GLN A 590 -20.83 -5.79 13.46
N ASP A 591 -21.00 -4.59 14.02
CA ASP A 591 -22.32 -3.97 14.11
C ASP A 591 -22.89 -3.71 12.71
N ARG A 592 -24.04 -4.32 12.42
CA ARG A 592 -24.78 -4.16 11.17
C ARG A 592 -25.20 -2.72 10.93
N SER A 593 -25.31 -1.93 12.00
CA SER A 593 -25.60 -0.51 11.90
C SER A 593 -24.52 0.24 11.14
N ASN A 594 -23.30 -0.31 10.92
CA ASN A 594 -22.19 0.33 10.22
C ASN A 594 -22.34 0.44 8.69
N TRP A 595 -23.33 -0.24 8.10
CA TRP A 595 -23.66 -0.15 6.68
C TRP A 595 -25.16 -0.25 6.42
N ASP A 596 -25.54 -0.05 5.17
CA ASP A 596 -26.92 0.09 4.73
C ASP A 596 -27.34 -0.98 3.74
N ALA A 597 -26.41 -1.42 2.88
CA ALA A 597 -26.63 -2.53 1.96
C ALA A 597 -25.37 -3.35 1.74
N VAL A 598 -25.59 -4.63 1.45
CA VAL A 598 -24.58 -5.56 0.95
C VAL A 598 -24.86 -5.83 -0.53
N LEU A 599 -23.87 -5.65 -1.39
CA LEU A 599 -23.95 -5.81 -2.84
C LEU A 599 -23.33 -7.15 -3.24
N LEU A 600 -24.13 -8.04 -3.83
CA LEU A 600 -23.69 -9.35 -4.32
C LEU A 600 -23.65 -9.32 -5.83
N TYR A 601 -22.46 -9.19 -6.39
CA TYR A 601 -22.23 -9.12 -7.84
C TYR A 601 -21.36 -10.28 -8.28
N LYS A 602 -21.80 -11.01 -9.30
CA LYS A 602 -21.09 -12.14 -9.91
C LYS A 602 -20.60 -13.19 -8.91
N THR A 603 -21.29 -13.30 -7.77
CA THR A 603 -20.91 -14.19 -6.68
C THR A 603 -21.74 -15.46 -6.75
N ASN A 604 -21.33 -16.39 -7.61
CA ASN A 604 -22.12 -17.59 -7.94
C ASN A 604 -21.89 -18.76 -6.97
N ARG A 605 -20.70 -18.84 -6.36
CA ARG A 605 -20.33 -19.92 -5.44
C ARG A 605 -20.03 -19.39 -4.05
N ILE A 606 -20.79 -19.86 -3.07
CA ILE A 606 -20.67 -19.47 -1.67
C ILE A 606 -20.82 -20.70 -0.80
N THR A 607 -20.15 -20.78 0.33
CA THR A 607 -20.39 -21.88 1.29
C THR A 607 -21.82 -21.84 1.83
N GLU A 608 -22.29 -22.96 2.39
CA GLU A 608 -23.55 -23.00 3.12
C GLU A 608 -23.58 -22.00 4.29
N ASN A 609 -22.44 -21.73 4.92
CA ASN A 609 -22.34 -20.75 6.00
C ASN A 609 -22.48 -19.31 5.48
N GLU A 610 -21.80 -18.97 4.38
CA GLU A 610 -21.96 -17.67 3.70
C GLU A 610 -23.42 -17.45 3.31
N HIS A 611 -24.08 -18.47 2.74
CA HIS A 611 -25.51 -18.43 2.42
C HIS A 611 -26.37 -18.19 3.67
N SER A 612 -26.15 -18.96 4.74
CA SER A 612 -26.87 -18.80 6.01
C SER A 612 -26.72 -17.39 6.56
N ILE A 613 -25.51 -16.82 6.51
CA ILE A 613 -25.25 -15.48 7.03
C ILE A 613 -25.90 -14.38 6.21
N LEU A 614 -25.91 -14.50 4.89
CA LEU A 614 -26.66 -13.59 4.03
C LEU A 614 -28.16 -13.68 4.30
N GLN A 615 -28.69 -14.90 4.50
CA GLN A 615 -30.09 -15.12 4.83
C GLN A 615 -30.46 -14.60 6.22
N GLU A 616 -29.59 -14.78 7.22
CA GLU A 616 -29.74 -14.23 8.57
C GLU A 616 -29.69 -12.70 8.59
N TYR A 617 -28.85 -12.11 7.74
CA TYR A 617 -28.78 -10.67 7.56
C TYR A 617 -30.11 -10.13 7.01
N LEU A 618 -30.67 -10.75 5.96
CA LEU A 618 -32.01 -10.43 5.44
C LEU A 618 -33.11 -10.66 6.48
N ASN A 619 -33.08 -11.77 7.21
CA ASN A 619 -34.06 -12.06 8.28
C ASN A 619 -34.00 -11.04 9.42
N GLY A 620 -32.82 -10.44 9.64
CA GLY A 620 -32.60 -9.37 10.62
C GLY A 620 -32.94 -7.96 10.13
N GLY A 621 -33.50 -7.80 8.93
CA GLY A 621 -33.87 -6.50 8.37
C GLY A 621 -32.81 -5.85 7.46
N GLY A 622 -31.71 -6.56 7.16
CA GLY A 622 -30.66 -6.08 6.26
C GLY A 622 -31.15 -5.90 4.81
N CYS A 623 -30.39 -5.13 4.03
CA CYS A 623 -30.64 -4.96 2.59
C CYS A 623 -29.55 -5.63 1.76
N ILE A 624 -29.96 -6.52 0.84
CA ILE A 624 -29.11 -7.11 -0.19
C ILE A 624 -29.59 -6.63 -1.56
N ILE A 625 -28.64 -6.14 -2.36
CA ILE A 625 -28.82 -5.89 -3.80
C ILE A 625 -27.95 -6.91 -4.53
N THR A 626 -28.53 -7.69 -5.43
CA THR A 626 -27.82 -8.78 -6.10
C THR A 626 -28.17 -8.87 -7.58
N ASP A 627 -27.22 -9.29 -8.40
CA ASP A 627 -27.49 -9.65 -9.81
C ASP A 627 -28.22 -10.99 -9.95
N ARG A 628 -28.27 -11.80 -8.88
CA ARG A 628 -28.91 -13.11 -8.86
C ARG A 628 -29.23 -13.58 -7.44
N ALA A 629 -30.52 -13.79 -7.14
CA ALA A 629 -30.96 -14.32 -5.85
C ALA A 629 -31.04 -15.86 -5.75
N GLY A 630 -30.97 -16.59 -6.87
CA GLY A 630 -31.09 -18.06 -6.90
C GLY A 630 -30.27 -18.69 -8.02
N GLY A 631 -30.07 -20.00 -8.00
CA GLY A 631 -29.03 -20.62 -8.85
C GLY A 631 -27.62 -20.35 -8.32
N LEU A 632 -27.52 -20.18 -6.99
CA LEU A 632 -26.27 -20.19 -6.23
C LEU A 632 -25.86 -21.65 -6.01
N GLU A 633 -24.56 -21.89 -5.97
CA GLU A 633 -23.99 -23.20 -5.68
C GLU A 633 -23.07 -23.12 -4.46
N ASN A 634 -22.88 -24.25 -3.77
CA ASN A 634 -21.86 -24.36 -2.75
C ASN A 634 -20.45 -24.44 -3.34
N GLU A 635 -19.43 -24.54 -2.49
CA GLU A 635 -18.03 -24.67 -2.91
C GLU A 635 -17.76 -25.85 -3.85
N TYR A 636 -18.64 -26.86 -3.87
CA TYR A 636 -18.53 -28.09 -4.64
C TYR A 636 -19.45 -28.15 -5.87
N GLY A 637 -20.18 -27.06 -6.16
CA GLY A 637 -21.12 -27.00 -7.28
C GLY A 637 -22.49 -27.62 -6.99
N GLU A 638 -22.79 -27.93 -5.71
CA GLU A 638 -24.11 -28.42 -5.33
C GLU A 638 -25.07 -27.23 -5.17
N PRO A 639 -26.32 -27.32 -5.65
CA PRO A 639 -27.24 -26.19 -5.67
C PRO A 639 -27.67 -25.77 -4.26
N LEU A 640 -27.69 -24.47 -4.01
CA LEU A 640 -28.22 -23.85 -2.80
C LEU A 640 -29.62 -23.30 -3.03
N ALA A 641 -30.39 -23.17 -1.95
CA ALA A 641 -31.70 -22.53 -2.01
C ALA A 641 -31.56 -21.04 -2.41
N PRO A 642 -32.53 -20.46 -3.12
CA PRO A 642 -32.54 -19.02 -3.34
C PRO A 642 -32.59 -18.23 -2.03
N LEU A 643 -31.92 -17.09 -1.98
CA LEU A 643 -32.07 -16.12 -0.89
C LEU A 643 -33.52 -15.61 -0.85
N LYS A 644 -34.06 -15.47 0.35
CA LYS A 644 -35.42 -14.99 0.60
C LYS A 644 -35.38 -13.65 1.34
N GLN A 645 -36.25 -12.73 0.95
CA GLN A 645 -36.31 -11.39 1.51
C GLN A 645 -36.39 -11.33 3.05
N GLY A 646 -37.10 -12.26 3.69
CA GLY A 646 -37.27 -12.27 5.14
C GLY A 646 -37.94 -10.99 5.64
N LYS A 647 -37.36 -10.33 6.66
CA LYS A 647 -37.79 -9.01 7.17
C LYS A 647 -37.08 -7.84 6.49
N GLY A 648 -36.08 -8.13 5.67
CA GLY A 648 -35.21 -7.16 5.04
C GLY A 648 -35.67 -6.75 3.66
N ILE A 649 -34.71 -6.29 2.86
CA ILE A 649 -34.91 -5.89 1.47
C ILE A 649 -33.99 -6.77 0.61
N LEU A 650 -34.57 -7.47 -0.36
CA LEU A 650 -33.83 -8.23 -1.37
C LEU A 650 -34.18 -7.67 -2.74
N LEU A 651 -33.25 -6.96 -3.37
CA LEU A 651 -33.39 -6.42 -4.71
C LEU A 651 -32.57 -7.24 -5.69
N THR A 652 -33.22 -7.84 -6.69
CA THR A 652 -32.55 -8.50 -7.80
C THR A 652 -32.52 -7.58 -9.01
N VAL A 653 -31.33 -7.34 -9.55
CA VAL A 653 -31.07 -6.51 -10.73
C VAL A 653 -30.41 -7.36 -11.81
N ASP A 654 -30.34 -6.89 -13.05
CA ASP A 654 -29.87 -7.68 -14.20
C ASP A 654 -28.54 -7.19 -14.80
N SER A 655 -28.00 -6.09 -14.29
CA SER A 655 -26.81 -5.43 -14.85
C SER A 655 -26.08 -4.58 -13.82
N LEU A 656 -24.79 -4.31 -14.08
CA LEU A 656 -23.96 -3.43 -13.25
C LEU A 656 -24.53 -2.00 -13.14
N PRO A 657 -24.98 -1.33 -14.23
CA PRO A 657 -25.64 -0.04 -14.12
C PRO A 657 -26.90 -0.06 -13.25
N ALA A 658 -27.72 -1.12 -13.36
CA ALA A 658 -28.91 -1.28 -12.53
C ALA A 658 -28.55 -1.48 -11.05
N MET A 659 -27.49 -2.24 -10.75
CA MET A 659 -26.99 -2.40 -9.38
C MET A 659 -26.50 -1.08 -8.79
N LYS A 660 -25.68 -0.33 -9.54
CA LYS A 660 -25.24 1.01 -9.15
C LYS A 660 -26.43 1.92 -8.88
N ALA A 661 -27.38 2.01 -9.81
CA ALA A 661 -28.56 2.86 -9.67
C ALA A 661 -29.40 2.48 -8.44
N ALA A 662 -29.61 1.18 -8.19
CA ALA A 662 -30.34 0.71 -7.02
C ALA A 662 -29.62 1.06 -5.70
N ALA A 663 -28.29 0.90 -5.66
CA ALA A 663 -27.48 1.24 -4.49
C ALA A 663 -27.53 2.75 -4.18
N LEU A 664 -27.36 3.61 -5.19
CA LEU A 664 -27.43 5.06 -5.02
C LEU A 664 -28.83 5.53 -4.64
N THR A 665 -29.88 5.00 -5.28
CA THR A 665 -31.28 5.31 -4.94
C THR A 665 -31.59 4.94 -3.48
N LEU A 666 -31.08 3.81 -3.00
CA LEU A 666 -31.23 3.40 -1.61
C LEU A 666 -30.60 4.43 -0.67
N LEU A 667 -29.37 4.87 -0.92
CA LEU A 667 -28.69 5.87 -0.10
C LEU A 667 -29.39 7.23 -0.15
N GLU A 668 -29.87 7.65 -1.32
CA GLU A 668 -30.65 8.88 -1.48
C GLU A 668 -31.94 8.85 -0.67
N SER A 669 -32.69 7.74 -0.73
CA SER A 669 -33.93 7.57 0.05
C SER A 669 -33.73 7.62 1.57
N ARG A 670 -32.50 7.36 2.02
CA ARG A 670 -32.08 7.40 3.43
C ARG A 670 -31.32 8.68 3.80
N ASN A 671 -31.17 9.63 2.88
CA ASN A 671 -30.38 10.86 3.06
C ASN A 671 -28.93 10.58 3.48
N LEU A 672 -28.30 9.55 2.88
CA LEU A 672 -26.94 9.10 3.17
C LEU A 672 -25.93 9.46 2.09
N MET A 673 -26.38 10.03 0.96
CA MET A 673 -25.47 10.59 -0.04
C MET A 673 -24.76 11.83 0.51
N PRO A 674 -23.53 12.13 0.06
CA PRO A 674 -22.86 13.38 0.43
C PRO A 674 -23.75 14.61 0.12
N GLU A 675 -23.73 15.59 1.02
CA GLU A 675 -24.47 16.86 0.83
C GLU A 675 -23.76 17.78 -0.19
N VAL A 676 -22.47 17.54 -0.43
CA VAL A 676 -21.73 18.10 -1.56
C VAL A 676 -21.97 17.20 -2.76
N GLU A 677 -22.25 17.78 -3.92
CA GLU A 677 -22.24 17.09 -5.20
C GLU A 677 -21.01 17.54 -5.99
N LEU A 678 -20.37 16.59 -6.67
CA LEU A 678 -19.29 16.83 -7.61
C LEU A 678 -19.73 16.30 -8.97
N VAL A 679 -19.79 17.20 -9.95
CA VAL A 679 -20.01 16.83 -11.36
C VAL A 679 -18.70 17.01 -12.11
N GLU A 680 -18.20 15.92 -12.69
CA GLU A 680 -16.96 15.89 -13.45
C GLU A 680 -17.26 16.00 -14.96
N THR A 681 -16.47 16.81 -15.67
CA THR A 681 -16.39 16.80 -17.13
C THR A 681 -14.93 16.62 -17.53
N ASN A 682 -14.61 15.54 -18.22
CA ASN A 682 -13.25 15.16 -18.60
C ASN A 682 -13.19 14.66 -20.06
N GLY A 683 -12.01 14.25 -20.53
CA GLY A 683 -11.80 13.73 -21.88
C GLY A 683 -12.16 12.25 -22.09
N ASN A 684 -12.68 11.57 -21.07
CA ASN A 684 -12.95 10.13 -21.05
C ASN A 684 -14.45 9.82 -20.96
N THR A 685 -14.80 8.55 -21.12
CA THR A 685 -16.17 8.03 -20.93
C THR A 685 -16.48 7.66 -19.49
N VAL A 686 -15.48 7.67 -18.61
CA VAL A 686 -15.59 7.35 -17.19
C VAL A 686 -15.08 8.52 -16.33
N PRO A 687 -15.61 8.72 -15.11
CA PRO A 687 -15.03 9.66 -14.16
C PRO A 687 -13.58 9.31 -13.81
N GLY A 688 -12.76 10.32 -13.56
CA GLY A 688 -11.37 10.20 -13.12
C GLY A 688 -11.14 10.74 -11.71
N CYS A 689 -12.04 11.57 -11.18
CA CYS A 689 -11.87 12.21 -9.88
C CYS A 689 -12.54 11.42 -8.75
N THR A 690 -11.74 10.73 -7.94
CA THR A 690 -12.20 10.15 -6.68
C THR A 690 -12.23 11.22 -5.60
N TRP A 691 -13.23 11.17 -4.71
CA TRP A 691 -13.38 12.19 -3.68
C TRP A 691 -14.03 11.68 -2.39
N LYS A 692 -13.75 12.37 -1.28
CA LYS A 692 -14.32 12.13 0.05
C LYS A 692 -14.74 13.45 0.67
N CYS A 693 -15.85 13.46 1.41
CA CYS A 693 -16.38 14.66 2.07
C CYS A 693 -16.73 14.40 3.55
N ILE A 694 -16.08 15.11 4.49
CA ILE A 694 -16.44 15.11 5.92
C ILE A 694 -17.04 16.46 6.32
N LYS A 695 -17.65 16.54 7.51
CA LYS A 695 -17.90 17.81 8.21
C LYS A 695 -16.84 18.04 9.27
N ASN A 696 -16.29 19.25 9.34
CA ASN A 696 -15.41 19.64 10.44
C ASN A 696 -16.21 20.11 11.66
N ASN A 697 -15.53 20.46 12.75
CA ASN A 697 -16.16 20.89 14.00
C ASN A 697 -17.01 22.17 13.87
N ALA A 698 -16.76 23.00 12.84
CA ALA A 698 -17.55 24.19 12.56
C ALA A 698 -18.81 23.87 11.70
N GLY A 699 -18.98 22.62 11.28
CA GLY A 699 -20.06 22.19 10.40
C GLY A 699 -19.80 22.45 8.91
N ASN A 700 -18.63 22.96 8.54
CA ASN A 700 -18.24 23.15 7.14
C ASN A 700 -17.85 21.81 6.51
N TYR A 701 -18.01 21.70 5.20
CA TYR A 701 -17.59 20.52 4.46
C TYR A 701 -16.10 20.61 4.16
N VAL A 702 -15.38 19.52 4.40
CA VAL A 702 -13.99 19.35 3.97
C VAL A 702 -13.95 18.24 2.94
N VAL A 703 -13.53 18.59 1.72
CA VAL A 703 -13.54 17.70 0.56
C VAL A 703 -12.11 17.46 0.11
N SER A 704 -11.75 16.19 -0.07
CA SER A 704 -10.50 15.77 -0.72
C SER A 704 -10.84 15.14 -2.05
N ILE A 705 -10.15 15.57 -3.11
CA ILE A 705 -10.34 15.09 -4.48
C ILE A 705 -8.95 14.75 -5.05
N VAL A 706 -8.85 13.60 -5.72
CA VAL A 706 -7.64 13.18 -6.43
C VAL A 706 -8.03 12.84 -7.86
N ASN A 707 -7.36 13.43 -8.86
CA ASN A 707 -7.57 13.04 -10.25
C ASN A 707 -6.74 11.80 -10.58
N LEU A 708 -7.41 10.65 -10.62
CA LEU A 708 -6.86 9.38 -11.09
C LEU A 708 -6.88 9.28 -12.62
N GLY A 709 -7.67 10.12 -13.29
CA GLY A 709 -7.81 10.12 -14.74
C GLY A 709 -6.50 10.44 -15.47
N ASN A 710 -6.39 9.99 -16.72
CA ASN A 710 -5.31 10.36 -17.63
C ASN A 710 -5.59 11.65 -18.43
N THR A 711 -6.71 12.33 -18.15
CA THR A 711 -7.10 13.60 -18.77
C THR A 711 -7.41 14.67 -17.73
N ASP A 712 -7.42 15.93 -18.18
CA ASP A 712 -7.87 17.04 -17.35
C ASP A 712 -9.37 16.89 -17.01
N ALA A 713 -9.73 17.22 -15.77
CA ALA A 713 -11.08 17.16 -15.25
C ALA A 713 -11.55 18.53 -14.76
N ALA A 714 -12.63 19.05 -15.34
CA ALA A 714 -13.31 20.25 -14.85
C ALA A 714 -14.40 19.83 -13.86
N LEU A 715 -14.39 20.41 -12.66
CA LEU A 715 -15.29 20.02 -11.56
C LEU A 715 -16.32 21.09 -11.28
N ASP A 716 -17.60 20.75 -11.30
CA ASP A 716 -18.67 21.63 -10.82
C ASP A 716 -19.15 21.14 -9.44
N LEU A 717 -18.82 21.93 -8.41
CA LEU A 717 -19.16 21.65 -7.01
C LEU A 717 -20.49 22.29 -6.64
N ARG A 718 -21.39 21.54 -6.02
CA ARG A 718 -22.73 22.01 -5.63
C ARG A 718 -23.09 21.55 -4.21
N LEU A 719 -24.07 22.20 -3.60
CA LEU A 719 -24.69 21.77 -2.34
C LEU A 719 -26.13 21.33 -2.60
N LYS A 720 -26.52 20.14 -2.11
CA LYS A 720 -27.86 19.57 -2.30
C LYS A 720 -28.99 20.41 -1.71
N ASN A 721 -28.71 21.20 -0.69
CA ASN A 721 -29.69 22.07 -0.02
C ASN A 721 -30.15 23.28 -0.86
N GLY A 722 -29.80 23.34 -2.15
CA GLY A 722 -30.18 24.43 -3.05
C GLY A 722 -29.36 25.72 -2.89
N SER A 723 -28.45 25.78 -1.91
CA SER A 723 -27.57 26.93 -1.71
C SER A 723 -26.49 26.95 -2.79
N ARG A 724 -26.70 27.73 -3.85
CA ARG A 724 -25.69 28.01 -4.88
C ARG A 724 -24.62 29.00 -4.43
N ARG A 725 -24.71 29.51 -3.20
CA ARG A 725 -23.77 30.47 -2.63
C ARG A 725 -23.04 29.80 -1.48
N PHE A 726 -21.79 29.44 -1.72
CA PHE A 726 -20.86 28.96 -0.72
C PHE A 726 -19.48 29.58 -0.98
N ILE A 727 -18.64 29.63 0.05
CA ILE A 727 -17.24 30.00 -0.08
C ILE A 727 -16.43 28.72 -0.17
N CYS A 728 -15.61 28.59 -1.21
CA CYS A 728 -14.71 27.46 -1.39
C CYS A 728 -13.27 27.94 -1.23
N ARG A 729 -12.52 27.32 -0.31
CA ARG A 729 -11.10 27.65 -0.05
C ARG A 729 -10.25 26.40 -0.16
N ASN A 730 -9.11 26.51 -0.82
CA ASN A 730 -8.07 25.49 -0.76
C ASN A 730 -7.42 25.52 0.62
N LEU A 731 -7.44 24.39 1.33
CA LEU A 731 -6.90 24.27 2.68
C LEU A 731 -5.37 24.22 2.72
N LEU A 732 -4.71 23.89 1.60
CA LEU A 732 -3.25 23.78 1.52
C LEU A 732 -2.55 25.13 1.33
N ASP A 733 -3.24 26.11 0.70
CA ASP A 733 -2.67 27.43 0.39
C ASP A 733 -3.60 28.61 0.74
N GLY A 734 -4.80 28.34 1.27
CA GLY A 734 -5.80 29.32 1.68
C GLY A 734 -6.46 30.13 0.57
N THR A 735 -6.14 29.84 -0.70
CA THR A 735 -6.69 30.58 -1.84
C THR A 735 -8.18 30.29 -2.00
N ALA A 736 -8.93 31.31 -2.41
CA ALA A 736 -10.33 31.13 -2.80
C ALA A 736 -10.39 30.45 -4.17
N LEU A 737 -11.23 29.43 -4.30
CA LEU A 737 -11.38 28.69 -5.55
C LEU A 737 -12.46 29.28 -6.43
N LYS A 738 -12.24 29.15 -7.75
CA LYS A 738 -13.29 29.36 -8.74
C LYS A 738 -14.35 28.27 -8.61
N THR A 739 -15.57 28.55 -9.07
CA THR A 739 -16.69 27.59 -9.02
C THR A 739 -16.45 26.34 -9.88
N VAL A 740 -15.56 26.41 -10.88
CA VAL A 740 -15.18 25.26 -11.72
C VAL A 740 -13.65 25.10 -11.74
N PRO A 741 -13.03 24.46 -10.75
CA PRO A 741 -11.60 24.14 -10.80
C PRO A 741 -11.31 23.12 -11.92
N LEU A 742 -10.16 23.30 -12.58
CA LEU A 742 -9.58 22.35 -13.52
C LEU A 742 -8.50 21.56 -12.77
N MET A 743 -8.59 20.23 -12.80
CA MET A 743 -7.60 19.32 -12.21
C MET A 743 -6.89 18.55 -13.32
N HIS A 744 -5.57 18.65 -13.38
CA HIS A 744 -4.72 17.83 -14.24
C HIS A 744 -4.58 16.42 -13.67
N PRO A 745 -4.12 15.43 -14.46
CA PRO A 745 -3.74 14.12 -13.93
C PRO A 745 -2.82 14.26 -12.71
N TYR A 746 -3.05 13.44 -11.67
CA TYR A 746 -2.36 13.49 -10.38
C TYR A 746 -2.65 14.70 -9.49
N ASP A 747 -3.43 15.69 -9.94
CA ASP A 747 -3.76 16.80 -9.05
C ASP A 747 -4.54 16.33 -7.82
N ILE A 748 -4.26 17.02 -6.71
CA ILE A 748 -5.03 16.91 -5.48
C ILE A 748 -5.67 18.25 -5.21
N LEU A 749 -6.95 18.22 -4.87
CA LEU A 749 -7.68 19.37 -4.37
C LEU A 749 -8.20 19.05 -2.97
N PHE A 750 -7.77 19.83 -1.98
CA PHE A 750 -8.21 19.69 -0.59
C PHE A 750 -8.81 20.99 -0.10
N ILE A 751 -10.13 21.00 0.11
CA ILE A 751 -10.91 22.23 0.19
C ILE A 751 -11.87 22.24 1.37
N GLU A 752 -12.17 23.45 1.84
CA GLU A 752 -13.28 23.72 2.73
C GLU A 752 -14.38 24.45 1.96
N ILE A 753 -15.60 23.93 2.06
CA ILE A 753 -16.82 24.55 1.54
C ILE A 753 -17.65 25.03 2.73
N GLN A 754 -17.77 26.35 2.85
CA GLN A 754 -18.59 27.02 3.84
C GLN A 754 -19.91 27.48 3.20
N PRO A 755 -21.07 26.90 3.58
CA PRO A 755 -22.37 27.38 3.11
C PRO A 755 -22.61 28.83 3.53
N ILE A 756 -23.10 29.67 2.63
CA ILE A 756 -23.58 31.01 2.98
C ILE A 756 -25.06 30.86 3.36
N LEU A 757 -25.34 30.85 4.67
CA LEU A 757 -26.71 30.91 5.15
C LEU A 757 -27.29 32.29 4.77
N SER A 758 -28.34 32.32 3.96
CA SER A 758 -29.07 33.57 3.72
C SER A 758 -29.68 34.03 5.03
N ALA A 759 -29.37 35.27 5.45
CA ALA A 759 -30.20 35.96 6.42
C ALA A 759 -31.54 36.30 5.74
N ASP A 760 -32.63 35.80 6.32
CA ASP A 760 -34.05 36.12 6.11
C ASP A 760 -34.62 36.11 4.66
N PRO A 761 -35.66 35.31 4.35
CA PRO A 761 -36.37 35.36 3.08
C PRO A 761 -37.35 36.56 2.95
N LEU A 762 -37.13 37.65 3.69
CA LEU A 762 -38.04 38.79 3.79
C LEU A 762 -37.39 40.12 3.37
N THR A 763 -36.75 40.17 2.20
CA THR A 763 -36.63 41.41 1.41
C THR A 763 -36.25 41.04 -0.03
N ASP A 764 -37.26 40.86 -0.87
CA ASP A 764 -37.21 41.10 -2.32
C ASP A 764 -38.29 42.13 -2.66
#